data_AF-A0AAN7FIC0-F1
#
_entry.id   AF-A0AAN7FIC0-F1
#
_cell.length_a   1.000
_cell.length_b   1.000
_cell.length_c   1.000
_cell.angle_alpha   90.00
_cell.angle_beta   90.00
_cell.angle_gamma   90.00
#
_symmetry.space_group_name_H-M   'P 1'
#
loop_
_entity.id
_entity.type
_entity.pdbx_description
1 polymer ?
#
loop_
_entity_poly.entity_id
_entity_poly.type
_entity_poly.pdbx_seq_one_letter_code
_entity_poly.pdbx_strand_id
1 'polypeptide(L)'
;METKPALSNENNYLDWSVQLKTYLMAQDLWEIVESRSDPPAPEIEAAFKAWSKTNAMVLHVIQMSCQPNRFSDIREISSARIAWDTLAEKYKPKRPDPSSSIAPVPLRKDELLDSRENDEKGNINGDVEIYTELNKALQSGDWNAAKEFLNTHPHAISAKITDTKKTALHVAAEAGHEHIVEELVNIMSEENLEIKDFEGFTALAQASFRGSYRMVECMLGKNKNLTIMGNDEGNIPLILALYNGQLDLARYLYLLTPLEILMPENGTMGAAIVSEAIYNKALDIALDLVKLCPRLAIAQDRIGYCPLYALACMPDYFLGGNELVFWKRWIYSGIHIQSAGPINEIHLNIQKSAGNLSNDKEIIGLGIKHLYEMKLAHVLSNELLRRMRDQLSISNIQQIRAGRVEDAILRATKEGIFEIVFEMVKANPQLVWSHDARSRNIFSVAVEYRRAKIFSLIHGLNIENGLAGFPDFTNKNNLLHMAGMSAASTSLNQIPGAALKMQRELQWFKEVESIVPSKSHGFLNKEGLTPRQLFTKNHADMMSNGEKWMKDTASSCTVVGALIVTIMFAAAFTVPGGNDQNKGFPIFLNEKLFMVFIVSDALSLFSSSTSVLMFLGILTSRYAEEDFLKSLPTKMIIGLSTIFFSIAAMMTAFSAALFLMLCEQSWIVIPVICLASVPVTLFVLMQFPLLVDMTILTYRHGIFNRKMERWF
;
A
#
# COMPACT_ATOMS: atom_id res chain seq x y z
N MET A 1 -7.40 -4.79 2.69
CA MET A 1 -7.37 -5.97 1.81
C MET A 1 -8.42 -6.91 2.35
N GLU A 2 -9.44 -7.24 1.55
CA GLU A 2 -10.42 -8.25 1.95
C GLU A 2 -9.74 -9.63 1.93
N THR A 3 -10.04 -10.45 2.94
CA THR A 3 -9.51 -11.81 3.08
C THR A 3 -10.03 -12.69 1.94
N LYS A 4 -9.13 -13.14 1.06
CA LYS A 4 -9.49 -14.11 0.01
C LYS A 4 -9.74 -15.49 0.64
N PRO A 5 -10.74 -16.25 0.15
CA PRO A 5 -10.92 -17.64 0.55
C PRO A 5 -9.67 -18.47 0.22
N ALA A 6 -9.26 -19.35 1.14
CA ALA A 6 -8.09 -20.20 0.99
C ALA A 6 -8.49 -21.68 1.05
N LEU A 7 -8.40 -22.40 -0.08
CA LEU A 7 -8.62 -23.85 -0.13
C LEU A 7 -7.50 -24.55 0.65
N SER A 8 -7.87 -25.32 1.68
CA SER A 8 -6.95 -26.01 2.58
C SER A 8 -7.21 -27.52 2.64
N ASN A 9 -8.46 -27.95 2.59
CA ASN A 9 -8.87 -29.36 2.67
C ASN A 9 -10.22 -29.63 1.95
N GLU A 10 -10.65 -30.88 1.93
CA GLU A 10 -11.93 -31.30 1.32
C GLU A 10 -13.14 -30.69 2.05
N ASN A 11 -13.02 -30.48 3.38
CA ASN A 11 -14.09 -29.94 4.22
C ASN A 11 -14.42 -28.48 3.86
N ASN A 12 -13.41 -27.67 3.51
CA ASN A 12 -13.60 -26.26 3.15
C ASN A 12 -13.74 -25.99 1.64
N TYR A 13 -13.73 -27.03 0.81
CA TYR A 13 -13.87 -26.90 -0.65
C TYR A 13 -15.20 -26.26 -1.06
N LEU A 14 -16.31 -26.62 -0.40
CA LEU A 14 -17.63 -26.08 -0.73
C LEU A 14 -17.68 -24.57 -0.52
N ASP A 15 -17.32 -24.10 0.68
CA ASP A 15 -17.31 -22.66 1.02
C ASP A 15 -16.32 -21.87 0.16
N TRP A 16 -15.10 -22.40 -0.04
CA TRP A 16 -14.12 -21.83 -0.95
C TRP A 16 -14.68 -21.67 -2.37
N SER A 17 -15.31 -22.73 -2.91
CA SER A 17 -15.82 -22.71 -4.29
C SER A 17 -16.97 -21.72 -4.47
N VAL A 18 -17.82 -21.54 -3.45
CA VAL A 18 -18.91 -20.55 -3.47
C VAL A 18 -18.35 -19.13 -3.38
N GLN A 19 -17.46 -18.85 -2.42
CA GLN A 19 -16.88 -17.51 -2.23
C GLN A 19 -16.05 -17.09 -3.45
N LEU A 20 -15.23 -17.98 -4.00
CA LEU A 20 -14.40 -17.71 -5.17
C LEU A 20 -15.23 -17.53 -6.45
N LYS A 21 -16.30 -18.33 -6.63
CA LYS A 21 -17.27 -18.15 -7.72
C LYS A 21 -17.95 -16.78 -7.64
N THR A 22 -18.44 -16.39 -6.47
CA THR A 22 -19.07 -15.07 -6.26
C THR A 22 -18.09 -13.92 -6.54
N TYR A 23 -16.83 -14.05 -6.12
CA TYR A 23 -15.78 -13.07 -6.44
C TYR A 23 -15.51 -12.95 -7.94
N LEU A 24 -15.43 -14.07 -8.67
CA LEU A 24 -15.23 -14.09 -10.12
C LEU A 24 -16.45 -13.56 -10.88
N MET A 25 -17.67 -13.81 -10.40
CA MET A 25 -18.91 -13.23 -10.94
C MET A 25 -18.96 -11.71 -10.75
N ALA A 26 -18.57 -11.20 -9.57
CA ALA A 26 -18.53 -9.76 -9.28
C ALA A 26 -17.47 -8.96 -10.07
N GLN A 27 -16.65 -9.64 -10.88
CA GLN A 27 -15.60 -9.05 -11.73
C GLN A 27 -15.84 -9.32 -13.23
N ASP A 28 -16.99 -9.90 -13.60
CA ASP A 28 -17.30 -10.38 -14.96
C ASP A 28 -16.27 -11.40 -15.51
N LEU A 29 -15.63 -12.17 -14.62
CA LEU A 29 -14.55 -13.11 -14.95
C LEU A 29 -15.01 -14.59 -14.97
N TRP A 30 -16.19 -14.90 -14.45
CA TRP A 30 -16.67 -16.27 -14.30
C TRP A 30 -16.90 -17.00 -15.63
N GLU A 31 -17.21 -16.27 -16.71
CA GLU A 31 -17.53 -16.83 -18.03
C GLU A 31 -16.42 -17.76 -18.57
N ILE A 32 -15.15 -17.52 -18.25
CA ILE A 32 -14.04 -18.40 -18.69
C ILE A 32 -14.05 -19.76 -18.00
N VAL A 33 -14.55 -19.86 -16.77
CA VAL A 33 -14.68 -21.14 -16.05
C VAL A 33 -15.88 -21.94 -16.57
N GLU A 34 -16.96 -21.23 -16.94
CA GLU A 34 -18.21 -21.84 -17.44
C GLU A 34 -18.18 -22.14 -18.95
N SER A 35 -17.36 -21.42 -19.72
CA SER A 35 -17.17 -21.57 -21.17
C SER A 35 -16.82 -23.00 -21.57
N ARG A 36 -17.74 -23.63 -22.31
CA ARG A 36 -17.50 -24.90 -23.01
C ARG A 36 -16.81 -24.74 -24.38
N SER A 37 -16.66 -23.52 -24.86
CA SER A 37 -15.93 -23.21 -26.10
C SER A 37 -14.43 -23.44 -25.96
N ASP A 38 -13.83 -23.99 -27.02
CA ASP A 38 -12.38 -24.05 -27.20
C ASP A 38 -11.78 -22.64 -27.28
N PRO A 39 -10.48 -22.46 -26.93
CA PRO A 39 -9.82 -21.17 -27.08
C PRO A 39 -9.92 -20.66 -28.53
N PRO A 40 -10.20 -19.35 -28.75
CA PRO A 40 -10.31 -18.80 -30.10
C PRO A 40 -9.02 -19.01 -30.89
N ALA A 41 -9.14 -19.28 -32.18
CA ALA A 41 -7.99 -19.54 -33.04
C ALA A 41 -6.98 -18.39 -32.98
N PRO A 42 -5.65 -18.65 -32.92
CA PRO A 42 -4.62 -17.60 -32.81
C PRO A 42 -4.63 -16.56 -33.93
N GLU A 43 -5.26 -16.90 -35.06
CA GLU A 43 -5.43 -16.07 -36.25
C GLU A 43 -6.27 -14.80 -35.99
N ILE A 44 -7.11 -14.78 -34.95
CA ILE A 44 -7.84 -13.58 -34.50
C ILE A 44 -7.10 -12.96 -33.32
N GLU A 45 -5.97 -12.31 -33.60
CA GLU A 45 -5.00 -11.83 -32.60
C GLU A 45 -5.65 -11.01 -31.46
N ALA A 46 -6.60 -10.13 -31.77
CA ALA A 46 -7.28 -9.31 -30.78
C ALA A 46 -8.17 -10.15 -29.82
N ALA A 47 -8.90 -11.14 -30.34
CA ALA A 47 -9.78 -12.00 -29.54
C ALA A 47 -8.97 -12.99 -28.71
N PHE A 48 -7.93 -13.60 -29.28
CA PHE A 48 -7.01 -14.49 -28.57
C PHE A 48 -6.25 -13.76 -27.45
N LYS A 49 -5.79 -12.52 -27.70
CA LYS A 49 -5.10 -11.70 -26.69
C LYS A 49 -6.03 -11.26 -25.55
N ALA A 50 -7.29 -10.93 -25.85
CA ALA A 50 -8.29 -10.63 -24.83
C ALA A 50 -8.60 -11.88 -23.98
N TRP A 51 -8.91 -13.01 -24.63
CA TRP A 51 -9.18 -14.29 -23.95
C TRP A 51 -8.01 -14.76 -23.09
N SER A 52 -6.78 -14.72 -23.64
CA SER A 52 -5.55 -15.14 -22.95
C SER A 52 -5.28 -14.30 -21.70
N LYS A 53 -5.45 -12.98 -21.78
CA LYS A 53 -5.32 -12.07 -20.63
C LYS A 53 -6.33 -12.43 -19.53
N THR A 54 -7.60 -12.62 -19.88
CA THR A 54 -8.66 -12.92 -18.91
C THR A 54 -8.47 -14.33 -18.32
N ASN A 55 -8.08 -15.34 -19.12
CA ASN A 55 -7.74 -16.68 -18.64
C ASN A 55 -6.57 -16.65 -17.63
N ALA A 56 -5.52 -15.89 -17.93
CA ALA A 56 -4.39 -15.72 -17.01
C ALA A 56 -4.79 -15.02 -15.70
N MET A 57 -5.70 -14.03 -15.76
CA MET A 57 -6.24 -13.38 -14.56
C MET A 57 -7.05 -14.35 -13.67
N VAL A 58 -7.94 -15.15 -14.27
CA VAL A 58 -8.75 -16.15 -13.52
C VAL A 58 -7.86 -17.24 -12.94
N LEU A 59 -6.93 -17.79 -13.73
CA LEU A 59 -5.99 -18.81 -13.29
C LEU A 59 -5.14 -18.31 -12.11
N HIS A 60 -4.64 -17.07 -12.18
CA HIS A 60 -3.89 -16.46 -11.09
C HIS A 60 -4.76 -16.27 -9.82
N VAL A 61 -6.03 -15.89 -9.97
CA VAL A 61 -6.98 -15.78 -8.85
C VAL A 61 -7.24 -17.14 -8.19
N ILE A 62 -7.42 -18.21 -8.98
CA ILE A 62 -7.58 -19.58 -8.48
C ILE A 62 -6.30 -20.03 -7.75
N GLN A 63 -5.13 -19.85 -8.37
CA GLN A 63 -3.83 -20.21 -7.79
C GLN A 63 -3.54 -19.49 -6.47
N MET A 64 -3.85 -18.19 -6.38
CA MET A 64 -3.67 -17.38 -5.16
C MET A 64 -4.72 -17.67 -4.07
N SER A 65 -5.77 -18.42 -4.38
CA SER A 65 -6.80 -18.87 -3.43
C SER A 65 -6.53 -20.29 -2.89
N CYS A 66 -5.39 -20.88 -3.22
CA CYS A 66 -4.98 -22.21 -2.75
C CYS A 66 -3.83 -22.11 -1.73
N GLN A 67 -3.89 -22.91 -0.66
CA GLN A 67 -2.74 -23.13 0.22
C GLN A 67 -1.55 -23.74 -0.56
N PRO A 68 -0.29 -23.59 -0.11
CA PRO A 68 0.88 -24.04 -0.87
C PRO A 68 0.89 -25.54 -1.24
N ASN A 69 0.27 -26.38 -0.39
CA ASN A 69 0.09 -27.82 -0.59
C ASN A 69 -1.06 -28.20 -1.54
N ARG A 70 -1.89 -27.23 -1.96
CA ARG A 70 -2.97 -27.38 -2.95
C ARG A 70 -2.59 -26.75 -4.28
N PHE A 71 -1.86 -25.63 -4.24
CA PHE A 71 -1.28 -24.98 -5.42
C PHE A 71 -0.42 -25.95 -6.26
N SER A 72 0.29 -26.89 -5.62
CA SER A 72 1.09 -27.92 -6.30
C SER A 72 0.29 -28.76 -7.30
N ASP A 73 -1.01 -28.95 -7.08
CA ASP A 73 -1.87 -29.78 -7.94
C ASP A 73 -2.24 -29.11 -9.26
N ILE A 74 -2.19 -27.77 -9.29
CA ILE A 74 -2.59 -26.95 -10.45
C ILE A 74 -1.43 -26.10 -11.00
N ARG A 75 -0.22 -26.30 -10.49
CA ARG A 75 0.97 -25.50 -10.80
C ARG A 75 1.35 -25.52 -12.29
N GLU A 76 1.13 -26.64 -12.96
CA GLU A 76 1.49 -26.85 -14.37
C GLU A 76 0.32 -26.61 -15.34
N ILE A 77 -0.87 -26.26 -14.81
CA ILE A 77 -2.08 -26.08 -15.61
C ILE A 77 -2.14 -24.64 -16.14
N SER A 78 -2.31 -24.49 -17.45
CA SER A 78 -2.35 -23.20 -18.17
C SER A 78 -3.76 -22.65 -18.45
N SER A 79 -4.80 -23.44 -18.21
CA SER A 79 -6.21 -23.05 -18.36
C SER A 79 -6.88 -22.91 -17.00
N ALA A 80 -7.51 -21.76 -16.77
CA ALA A 80 -8.26 -21.48 -15.55
C ALA A 80 -9.39 -22.49 -15.31
N ARG A 81 -10.08 -22.90 -16.39
CA ARG A 81 -11.15 -23.90 -16.34
C ARG A 81 -10.62 -25.28 -15.98
N ILE A 82 -9.51 -25.72 -16.60
CA ILE A 82 -8.91 -27.02 -16.27
C ILE A 82 -8.45 -27.03 -14.81
N ALA A 83 -7.85 -25.94 -14.32
CA ALA A 83 -7.44 -25.82 -12.92
C ALA A 83 -8.65 -25.89 -11.96
N TRP A 84 -9.77 -25.25 -12.30
CA TRP A 84 -11.02 -25.34 -11.55
C TRP A 84 -11.58 -26.78 -11.54
N ASP A 85 -11.67 -27.42 -12.70
CA ASP A 85 -12.20 -28.78 -12.86
C ASP A 85 -11.31 -29.82 -12.12
N THR A 86 -9.98 -29.69 -12.16
CA THR A 86 -9.04 -30.54 -11.40
C THR A 86 -9.22 -30.39 -9.88
N LEU A 87 -9.39 -29.16 -9.38
CA LEU A 87 -9.69 -28.95 -7.95
C LEU A 87 -11.06 -29.54 -7.58
N ALA A 88 -12.06 -29.42 -8.46
CA ALA A 88 -13.38 -30.00 -8.26
C ALA A 88 -13.36 -31.53 -8.23
N GLU A 89 -12.61 -32.19 -9.13
CA GLU A 89 -12.48 -33.65 -9.13
C GLU A 89 -11.78 -34.18 -7.87
N LYS A 90 -10.77 -33.45 -7.40
CA LYS A 90 -9.92 -33.87 -6.28
C LYS A 90 -10.50 -33.57 -4.90
N TYR A 91 -11.21 -32.44 -4.75
CA TYR A 91 -11.60 -31.91 -3.44
C TYR A 91 -13.10 -31.80 -3.19
N LYS A 92 -13.96 -32.00 -4.21
CA LYS A 92 -15.41 -32.02 -3.99
C LYS A 92 -15.82 -33.33 -3.32
N PRO A 93 -16.50 -33.30 -2.16
CA PRO A 93 -16.90 -34.53 -1.47
C PRO A 93 -17.83 -35.36 -2.38
N LYS A 94 -17.44 -36.61 -2.61
CA LYS A 94 -18.24 -37.60 -3.34
C LYS A 94 -19.42 -38.01 -2.46
N ARG A 95 -20.64 -38.03 -3.02
CA ARG A 95 -21.80 -38.60 -2.31
C ARG A 95 -21.52 -40.08 -2.03
N PRO A 96 -21.87 -40.60 -0.83
CA PRO A 96 -21.86 -42.04 -0.61
C PRO A 96 -22.93 -42.72 -1.47
N ASP A 97 -22.56 -43.78 -2.17
CA ASP A 97 -23.53 -44.65 -2.85
C ASP A 97 -24.39 -45.38 -1.81
N PRO A 98 -25.73 -45.48 -1.97
CA PRO A 98 -26.59 -46.17 -1.01
C PRO A 98 -26.44 -47.72 -0.98
N SER A 99 -25.44 -48.28 -1.65
CA SER A 99 -25.37 -49.72 -1.96
C SER A 99 -23.95 -50.30 -1.92
N SER A 100 -23.31 -50.31 -0.75
CA SER A 100 -22.11 -51.13 -0.50
C SER A 100 -21.99 -51.59 0.96
N SER A 101 -22.91 -52.47 1.38
CA SER A 101 -22.75 -53.23 2.63
C SER A 101 -21.62 -54.26 2.48
N ILE A 102 -20.47 -54.05 3.12
CA ILE A 102 -19.45 -55.09 3.31
C ILE A 102 -18.99 -55.11 4.78
N ALA A 103 -18.96 -56.31 5.35
CA ALA A 103 -18.67 -56.60 6.75
C ALA A 103 -17.15 -56.56 7.07
N PRO A 104 -16.74 -56.43 8.36
CA PRO A 104 -15.35 -56.22 8.73
C PRO A 104 -14.50 -57.51 8.72
N VAL A 105 -13.20 -57.35 8.49
CA VAL A 105 -12.16 -58.40 8.55
C VAL A 105 -11.04 -57.92 9.49
N PRO A 106 -10.46 -58.78 10.35
CA PRO A 106 -9.92 -58.33 11.64
C PRO A 106 -8.43 -57.92 11.65
N LEU A 107 -8.08 -57.14 12.68
CA LEU A 107 -6.74 -56.74 13.06
C LEU A 107 -5.81 -57.92 13.36
N ARG A 108 -4.53 -57.79 12.99
CA ARG A 108 -3.43 -58.60 13.52
C ARG A 108 -2.74 -57.83 14.65
N LYS A 109 -2.60 -58.44 15.82
CA LYS A 109 -1.81 -57.94 16.95
C LYS A 109 -0.34 -58.36 16.81
N ASP A 110 0.44 -57.97 17.82
CA ASP A 110 1.86 -58.28 18.06
C ASP A 110 2.78 -57.33 17.26
N GLU A 111 3.67 -56.52 17.85
CA GLU A 111 4.13 -56.33 19.24
C GLU A 111 3.89 -54.87 19.70
N LEU A 112 4.08 -54.41 20.96
CA LEU A 112 4.65 -55.00 22.20
C LEU A 112 3.94 -54.38 23.45
N LEU A 113 4.60 -54.42 24.61
CA LEU A 113 4.31 -53.78 25.91
C LEU A 113 5.65 -53.10 26.37
N ASP A 114 5.80 -52.28 27.41
CA ASP A 114 5.03 -52.01 28.64
C ASP A 114 5.42 -50.57 29.09
N SER A 115 4.54 -49.72 29.61
CA SER A 115 4.13 -49.74 31.02
C SER A 115 3.00 -48.72 31.27
N ARG A 116 2.24 -48.93 32.35
CA ARG A 116 0.86 -48.44 32.52
C ARG A 116 0.78 -47.18 33.37
N GLU A 117 -0.18 -46.30 33.06
CA GLU A 117 -1.19 -45.86 34.04
C GLU A 117 -2.46 -45.32 33.35
N ASN A 118 -3.47 -46.21 33.31
CA ASN A 118 -4.94 -46.05 33.25
C ASN A 118 -5.60 -44.79 32.62
N ASP A 119 -6.18 -45.03 31.44
CA ASP A 119 -7.62 -44.87 31.14
C ASP A 119 -8.37 -43.59 31.52
N GLU A 120 -8.56 -42.72 30.51
CA GLU A 120 -9.89 -42.17 30.20
C GLU A 120 -10.03 -41.88 28.70
N LYS A 121 -10.48 -42.89 27.92
CA LYS A 121 -10.90 -42.73 26.51
C LYS A 121 -12.39 -43.05 26.37
N GLY A 122 -13.20 -42.14 26.90
CA GLY A 122 -14.65 -42.13 26.74
C GLY A 122 -15.09 -41.68 25.34
N ASN A 123 -16.18 -42.31 24.89
CA ASN A 123 -16.91 -42.15 23.63
C ASN A 123 -17.26 -40.69 23.21
N ILE A 124 -16.37 -40.00 22.49
CA ILE A 124 -16.53 -38.57 22.13
C ILE A 124 -17.73 -38.28 21.20
N ASN A 125 -18.15 -39.25 20.37
CA ASN A 125 -19.21 -39.01 19.37
C ASN A 125 -20.65 -39.11 19.93
N GLY A 126 -20.85 -39.68 21.11
CA GLY A 126 -22.19 -39.82 21.70
C GLY A 126 -22.71 -38.55 22.38
N ASP A 127 -21.81 -37.76 22.98
CA ASP A 127 -22.20 -36.63 23.83
C ASP A 127 -22.57 -35.37 23.02
N VAL A 128 -22.07 -35.21 21.80
CA VAL A 128 -22.34 -34.02 20.97
C VAL A 128 -23.78 -34.01 20.46
N GLU A 129 -24.38 -35.18 20.16
CA GLU A 129 -25.80 -35.24 19.74
C GLU A 129 -26.74 -34.69 20.82
N ILE A 130 -26.44 -34.96 22.10
CA ILE A 130 -27.25 -34.56 23.26
C ILE A 130 -27.40 -33.03 23.35
N TYR A 131 -26.34 -32.28 23.04
CA TYR A 131 -26.34 -30.82 23.16
C TYR A 131 -26.74 -30.08 21.87
N THR A 132 -27.16 -30.80 20.81
CA THR A 132 -27.52 -30.21 19.52
C THR A 132 -28.59 -29.13 19.63
N GLU A 133 -29.64 -29.35 20.42
CA GLU A 133 -30.74 -28.39 20.59
C GLU A 133 -30.33 -27.17 21.43
N LEU A 134 -29.50 -27.38 22.47
CA LEU A 134 -28.93 -26.28 23.25
C LEU A 134 -28.02 -25.39 22.37
N ASN A 135 -27.17 -25.99 21.54
CA ASN A 135 -26.29 -25.26 20.62
C ASN A 135 -27.12 -24.44 19.61
N LYS A 136 -28.17 -25.03 19.00
CA LYS A 136 -29.09 -24.30 18.11
C LYS A 136 -29.76 -23.11 18.79
N ALA A 137 -30.30 -23.30 20.00
CA ALA A 137 -30.98 -22.24 20.76
C ALA A 137 -30.02 -21.08 21.11
N LEU A 138 -28.79 -21.40 21.50
CA LEU A 138 -27.76 -20.40 21.80
C LEU A 138 -27.28 -19.67 20.54
N GLN A 139 -27.19 -20.34 19.38
CA GLN A 139 -26.86 -19.68 18.11
C GLN A 139 -27.99 -18.78 17.61
N SER A 140 -29.26 -19.22 17.71
CA SER A 140 -30.42 -18.47 17.25
C SER A 140 -30.82 -17.29 18.14
N GLY A 141 -30.38 -17.29 19.41
CA GLY A 141 -30.74 -16.28 20.40
C GLY A 141 -31.99 -16.62 21.21
N ASP A 142 -32.47 -17.87 21.18
CA ASP A 142 -33.60 -18.33 21.98
C ASP A 142 -33.17 -18.69 23.41
N TRP A 143 -33.19 -17.67 24.28
CA TRP A 143 -32.91 -17.86 25.70
C TRP A 143 -33.91 -18.79 26.40
N ASN A 144 -35.18 -18.83 25.96
CA ASN A 144 -36.19 -19.63 26.65
C ASN A 144 -35.93 -21.12 26.43
N ALA A 145 -35.69 -21.53 25.19
CA ALA A 145 -35.32 -22.90 24.84
C ALA A 145 -33.99 -23.31 25.50
N ALA A 146 -32.98 -22.42 25.50
CA ALA A 146 -31.71 -22.67 26.17
C ALA A 146 -31.88 -22.85 27.70
N LYS A 147 -32.68 -21.98 28.34
CA LYS A 147 -32.95 -22.03 29.79
C LYS A 147 -33.75 -23.26 30.20
N GLU A 148 -34.74 -23.67 29.41
CA GLU A 148 -35.47 -24.93 29.62
C GLU A 148 -34.54 -26.15 29.53
N PHE A 149 -33.65 -26.18 28.53
CA PHE A 149 -32.66 -27.25 28.41
C PHE A 149 -31.69 -27.27 29.60
N LEU A 150 -31.15 -26.12 30.02
CA LEU A 150 -30.24 -26.00 31.16
C LEU A 150 -30.90 -26.38 32.49
N ASN A 151 -32.18 -26.05 32.69
CA ASN A 151 -32.95 -26.49 33.86
C ASN A 151 -33.13 -28.01 33.89
N THR A 152 -33.32 -28.63 32.72
CA THR A 152 -33.48 -30.08 32.57
C THR A 152 -32.15 -30.83 32.71
N HIS A 153 -31.05 -30.22 32.28
CA HIS A 153 -29.71 -30.79 32.30
C HIS A 153 -28.70 -29.82 32.97
N PRO A 154 -28.68 -29.70 34.32
CA PRO A 154 -27.82 -28.72 35.01
C PRO A 154 -26.34 -28.83 34.68
N HIS A 155 -25.83 -30.02 34.39
CA HIS A 155 -24.43 -30.25 33.98
C HIS A 155 -24.07 -29.61 32.62
N ALA A 156 -25.06 -29.29 31.78
CA ALA A 156 -24.85 -28.69 30.46
C ALA A 156 -24.25 -27.26 30.54
N ILE A 157 -24.37 -26.59 31.70
CA ILE A 157 -23.87 -25.23 31.92
C ILE A 157 -22.34 -25.12 31.74
N SER A 158 -21.60 -26.13 32.18
CA SER A 158 -20.13 -26.24 32.08
C SER A 158 -19.68 -27.28 31.06
N ALA A 159 -20.63 -27.92 30.36
CA ALA A 159 -20.34 -28.94 29.38
C ALA A 159 -19.70 -28.35 28.11
N LYS A 160 -18.94 -29.20 27.41
CA LYS A 160 -18.36 -28.92 26.11
C LYS A 160 -19.35 -29.39 25.04
N ILE A 161 -20.17 -28.45 24.57
CA ILE A 161 -21.38 -28.70 23.77
C ILE A 161 -21.13 -28.75 22.26
N THR A 162 -19.89 -28.54 21.83
CA THR A 162 -19.46 -28.65 20.42
C THR A 162 -18.24 -29.57 20.26
N ASP A 163 -18.02 -30.03 19.04
CA ASP A 163 -16.79 -30.70 18.57
C ASP A 163 -15.52 -29.88 18.88
N THR A 164 -15.61 -28.57 18.71
CA THR A 164 -14.62 -27.53 19.04
C THR A 164 -14.52 -27.23 20.54
N LYS A 165 -15.08 -28.10 21.40
CA LYS A 165 -15.02 -28.03 22.87
C LYS A 165 -15.58 -26.73 23.48
N LYS A 166 -16.40 -25.97 22.75
CA LYS A 166 -17.03 -24.73 23.21
C LYS A 166 -18.10 -25.03 24.26
N THR A 167 -18.22 -24.16 25.27
CA THR A 167 -19.33 -24.22 26.25
C THR A 167 -20.51 -23.38 25.79
N ALA A 168 -21.64 -23.47 26.51
CA ALA A 168 -22.80 -22.61 26.28
C ALA A 168 -22.44 -21.11 26.20
N LEU A 169 -21.51 -20.65 27.06
CA LEU A 169 -21.07 -19.26 27.08
C LEU A 169 -20.24 -18.87 25.85
N HIS A 170 -19.42 -19.80 25.32
CA HIS A 170 -18.63 -19.54 24.10
C HIS A 170 -19.54 -19.35 22.89
N VAL A 171 -20.55 -20.23 22.73
CA VAL A 171 -21.52 -20.14 21.63
C VAL A 171 -22.34 -18.86 21.70
N ALA A 172 -22.83 -18.50 22.90
CA ALA A 172 -23.51 -17.23 23.12
C ALA A 172 -22.60 -16.02 22.87
N ALA A 173 -21.31 -16.12 23.22
CA ALA A 173 -20.32 -15.06 23.04
C ALA A 173 -19.97 -14.81 21.56
N GLU A 174 -19.77 -15.89 20.81
CA GLU A 174 -19.47 -15.90 19.37
C GLU A 174 -20.67 -15.40 18.54
N ALA A 175 -21.87 -15.91 18.82
CA ALA A 175 -23.12 -15.41 18.22
C ALA A 175 -23.39 -13.94 18.61
N GLY A 176 -23.00 -13.55 19.83
CA GLY A 176 -23.03 -12.19 20.34
C GLY A 176 -24.35 -11.76 20.94
N HIS A 177 -25.04 -12.69 21.58
CA HIS A 177 -26.32 -12.45 22.25
C HIS A 177 -26.07 -11.93 23.66
N GLU A 178 -25.88 -10.60 23.79
CA GLU A 178 -25.47 -9.94 25.05
C GLU A 178 -26.34 -10.38 26.25
N HIS A 179 -27.66 -10.39 26.09
CA HIS A 179 -28.62 -10.82 27.12
C HIS A 179 -28.43 -12.30 27.55
N ILE A 180 -28.13 -13.20 26.61
CA ILE A 180 -27.88 -14.61 26.93
C ILE A 180 -26.56 -14.73 27.69
N VAL A 181 -25.53 -13.97 27.31
CA VAL A 181 -24.27 -13.90 28.05
C VAL A 181 -24.50 -13.38 29.47
N GLU A 182 -25.26 -12.30 29.66
CA GLU A 182 -25.58 -11.77 30.99
C GLU A 182 -26.30 -12.80 31.88
N GLU A 183 -27.34 -13.45 31.36
CA GLU A 183 -28.06 -14.50 32.09
C GLU A 183 -27.18 -15.72 32.40
N LEU A 184 -26.37 -16.20 31.45
CA LEU A 184 -25.43 -17.31 31.65
C LEU A 184 -24.35 -16.97 32.69
N VAL A 185 -23.74 -15.78 32.60
CA VAL A 185 -22.74 -15.30 33.56
C VAL A 185 -23.34 -15.22 34.96
N ASN A 186 -24.60 -14.80 35.10
CA ASN A 186 -25.28 -14.78 36.41
C ASN A 186 -25.38 -16.17 37.05
N ILE A 187 -25.70 -17.22 36.28
CA ILE A 187 -25.88 -18.60 36.80
C ILE A 187 -24.61 -19.46 36.86
N MET A 188 -23.54 -19.10 36.13
CA MET A 188 -22.25 -19.81 36.15
C MET A 188 -21.43 -19.54 37.43
N SER A 189 -20.50 -20.41 37.79
CA SER A 189 -19.45 -20.09 38.79
C SER A 189 -18.29 -19.33 38.13
N GLU A 190 -17.32 -18.85 38.91
CA GLU A 190 -16.12 -18.19 38.34
C GLU A 190 -15.28 -19.15 37.51
N GLU A 191 -15.12 -20.40 37.97
CA GLU A 191 -14.38 -21.48 37.29
C GLU A 191 -15.00 -21.84 35.94
N ASN A 192 -16.34 -21.78 35.83
CA ASN A 192 -17.06 -22.03 34.57
C ASN A 192 -16.76 -20.97 33.50
N LEU A 193 -16.38 -19.75 33.88
CA LEU A 193 -15.95 -18.70 32.96
C LEU A 193 -14.52 -18.93 32.44
N GLU A 194 -13.69 -19.66 33.20
CA GLU A 194 -12.29 -19.96 32.86
C GLU A 194 -12.15 -21.16 31.91
N ILE A 195 -13.24 -21.89 31.65
CA ILE A 195 -13.23 -23.03 30.73
C ILE A 195 -12.78 -22.56 29.35
N LYS A 196 -11.88 -23.34 28.74
CA LYS A 196 -11.35 -23.10 27.41
C LYS A 196 -11.93 -24.04 26.36
N ASP A 197 -12.13 -23.51 25.16
CA ASP A 197 -12.47 -24.27 23.94
C ASP A 197 -11.27 -25.08 23.40
N PHE A 198 -11.36 -25.61 22.19
CA PHE A 198 -10.32 -26.45 21.58
C PHE A 198 -9.03 -25.68 21.22
N GLU A 199 -9.11 -24.36 21.00
CA GLU A 199 -7.98 -23.49 20.62
C GLU A 199 -7.42 -22.73 21.84
N GLY A 200 -7.94 -23.03 23.03
CA GLY A 200 -7.55 -22.43 24.30
C GLY A 200 -8.28 -21.12 24.62
N PHE A 201 -9.20 -20.64 23.78
CA PHE A 201 -9.93 -19.40 24.04
C PHE A 201 -10.94 -19.58 25.17
N THR A 202 -11.15 -18.53 25.96
CA THR A 202 -12.30 -18.39 26.86
C THR A 202 -13.44 -17.68 26.14
N ALA A 203 -14.66 -17.73 26.69
CA ALA A 203 -15.79 -16.99 26.13
C ALA A 203 -15.55 -15.46 26.11
N LEU A 204 -14.77 -14.92 27.06
CA LEU A 204 -14.38 -13.52 27.06
C LEU A 204 -13.42 -13.18 25.91
N ALA A 205 -12.53 -14.10 25.53
CA ALA A 205 -11.67 -13.94 24.36
C ALA A 205 -12.50 -13.84 23.06
N GLN A 206 -13.54 -14.67 22.91
CA GLN A 206 -14.50 -14.59 21.79
C GLN A 206 -15.27 -13.26 21.79
N ALA A 207 -15.77 -12.81 22.96
CA ALA A 207 -16.43 -11.51 23.08
C ALA A 207 -15.50 -10.32 22.75
N SER A 208 -14.21 -10.45 23.09
CA SER A 208 -13.18 -9.43 22.82
C SER A 208 -12.78 -9.37 21.35
N PHE A 209 -12.70 -10.52 20.68
CA PHE A 209 -12.54 -10.62 19.23
C PHE A 209 -13.70 -9.89 18.51
N ARG A 210 -14.94 -10.11 18.97
CA ARG A 210 -16.16 -9.50 18.41
C ARG A 210 -16.31 -8.01 18.71
N GLY A 211 -15.66 -7.49 19.76
CA GLY A 211 -15.76 -6.09 20.17
C GLY A 211 -16.97 -5.73 21.05
N SER A 212 -17.71 -6.70 21.62
CA SER A 212 -18.82 -6.34 22.53
C SER A 212 -18.28 -5.94 23.89
N TYR A 213 -18.31 -4.62 24.14
CA TYR A 213 -17.95 -4.03 25.43
C TYR A 213 -18.79 -4.60 26.58
N ARG A 214 -20.10 -4.73 26.40
CA ARG A 214 -21.04 -5.19 27.44
C ARG A 214 -20.80 -6.63 27.87
N MET A 215 -20.56 -7.52 26.91
CA MET A 215 -20.27 -8.92 27.19
C MET A 215 -18.96 -9.08 27.96
N VAL A 216 -17.93 -8.32 27.59
CA VAL A 216 -16.64 -8.29 28.31
C VAL A 216 -16.82 -7.68 29.70
N GLU A 217 -17.51 -6.55 29.83
CA GLU A 217 -17.78 -5.89 31.12
C GLU A 217 -18.57 -6.81 32.07
N CYS A 218 -19.60 -7.49 31.58
CA CYS A 218 -20.38 -8.47 32.35
C CYS A 218 -19.51 -9.62 32.89
N MET A 219 -18.72 -10.26 32.01
CA MET A 219 -17.83 -11.36 32.40
C MET A 219 -16.73 -10.90 33.39
N LEU A 220 -16.11 -9.73 33.17
CA LEU A 220 -15.09 -9.16 34.07
C LEU A 220 -15.66 -8.65 35.41
N GLY A 221 -16.94 -8.28 35.43
CA GLY A 221 -17.67 -7.98 36.67
C GLY A 221 -17.75 -9.19 37.61
N LYS A 222 -17.70 -10.41 37.05
CA LYS A 222 -17.71 -11.65 37.82
C LYS A 222 -16.34 -12.26 38.05
N ASN A 223 -15.49 -12.40 37.02
CA ASN A 223 -14.12 -12.91 37.16
C ASN A 223 -13.11 -12.02 36.43
N LYS A 224 -12.25 -11.33 37.19
CA LYS A 224 -11.23 -10.41 36.66
C LYS A 224 -10.00 -11.12 36.06
N ASN A 225 -9.74 -12.37 36.45
CA ASN A 225 -8.59 -13.14 35.95
C ASN A 225 -8.71 -13.44 34.46
N LEU A 226 -9.92 -13.38 33.89
CA LEU A 226 -10.17 -13.54 32.45
C LEU A 226 -9.37 -12.53 31.60
N THR A 227 -9.00 -11.36 32.13
CA THR A 227 -8.15 -10.36 31.42
C THR A 227 -6.78 -10.90 31.01
N ILE A 228 -6.23 -11.85 31.79
CA ILE A 228 -4.87 -12.38 31.61
C ILE A 228 -4.84 -13.81 31.05
N MET A 229 -6.01 -14.43 30.85
CA MET A 229 -6.10 -15.78 30.28
C MET A 229 -5.89 -15.76 28.76
N GLY A 230 -4.68 -16.13 28.34
CA GLY A 230 -4.37 -16.33 26.93
C GLY A 230 -4.88 -17.66 26.38
N ASN A 231 -5.08 -17.72 25.05
CA ASN A 231 -5.28 -18.97 24.32
C ASN A 231 -4.01 -19.85 24.28
N ASP A 232 -4.00 -20.94 23.52
CA ASP A 232 -2.83 -21.84 23.44
C ASP A 232 -1.58 -21.18 22.79
N GLU A 233 -1.78 -20.12 22.00
CA GLU A 233 -0.71 -19.25 21.48
C GLU A 233 -0.33 -18.12 22.46
N GLY A 234 -0.99 -18.05 23.62
CA GLY A 234 -0.86 -17.02 24.65
C GLY A 234 -1.65 -15.73 24.41
N ASN A 235 -2.54 -15.66 23.41
CA ASN A 235 -3.27 -14.43 23.06
C ASN A 235 -4.29 -14.09 24.14
N ILE A 236 -3.95 -13.10 24.98
CA ILE A 236 -4.87 -12.52 25.95
C ILE A 236 -5.95 -11.68 25.23
N PRO A 237 -7.13 -11.47 25.85
CA PRO A 237 -8.23 -10.68 25.29
C PRO A 237 -7.84 -9.33 24.68
N LEU A 238 -6.90 -8.61 25.31
CA LEU A 238 -6.37 -7.33 24.81
C LEU A 238 -5.75 -7.46 23.41
N ILE A 239 -4.99 -8.52 23.16
CA ILE A 239 -4.33 -8.75 21.86
C ILE A 239 -5.38 -9.06 20.79
N LEU A 240 -6.42 -9.83 21.13
CA LEU A 240 -7.52 -10.16 20.21
C LEU A 240 -8.37 -8.93 19.86
N ALA A 241 -8.59 -8.04 20.83
CA ALA A 241 -9.25 -6.76 20.60
C ALA A 241 -8.41 -5.84 19.70
N LEU A 242 -7.09 -5.76 19.92
CA LEU A 242 -6.17 -5.00 19.06
C LEU A 242 -6.14 -5.56 17.63
N TYR A 243 -5.96 -6.87 17.47
CA TYR A 243 -5.88 -7.56 16.18
C TYR A 243 -7.15 -7.38 15.33
N ASN A 244 -8.33 -7.31 15.95
CA ASN A 244 -9.60 -7.03 15.27
C ASN A 244 -9.93 -5.53 15.14
N GLY A 245 -9.02 -4.63 15.54
CA GLY A 245 -9.24 -3.19 15.46
C GLY A 245 -10.31 -2.65 16.43
N GLN A 246 -10.64 -3.38 17.48
CA GLN A 246 -11.64 -3.03 18.49
C GLN A 246 -11.07 -2.01 19.50
N LEU A 247 -10.67 -0.83 19.01
CA LEU A 247 -9.75 0.07 19.72
C LEU A 247 -10.25 0.54 21.09
N ASP A 248 -11.55 0.80 21.24
CA ASP A 248 -12.10 1.28 22.51
C ASP A 248 -12.20 0.16 23.56
N LEU A 249 -12.47 -1.07 23.11
CA LEU A 249 -12.41 -2.26 23.96
C LEU A 249 -10.95 -2.60 24.33
N ALA A 250 -10.01 -2.44 23.39
CA ALA A 250 -8.58 -2.61 23.66
C ALA A 250 -8.08 -1.59 24.70
N ARG A 251 -8.50 -0.32 24.64
CA ARG A 251 -8.21 0.68 25.68
C ARG A 251 -8.73 0.27 27.05
N TYR A 252 -9.98 -0.21 27.11
CA TYR A 252 -10.58 -0.68 28.36
C TYR A 252 -9.84 -1.89 28.93
N LEU A 253 -9.57 -2.91 28.11
CA LEU A 253 -8.80 -4.09 28.51
C LEU A 253 -7.37 -3.73 28.94
N TYR A 254 -6.70 -2.79 28.26
CA TYR A 254 -5.36 -2.31 28.64
C TYR A 254 -5.34 -1.73 30.05
N LEU A 255 -6.32 -0.88 30.40
CA LEU A 255 -6.44 -0.30 31.75
C LEU A 255 -6.73 -1.34 32.85
N LEU A 256 -7.26 -2.51 32.50
CA LEU A 256 -7.54 -3.61 33.43
C LEU A 256 -6.45 -4.70 33.44
N THR A 257 -5.48 -4.64 32.53
CA THR A 257 -4.40 -5.63 32.42
C THR A 257 -3.27 -5.24 33.39
N PRO A 258 -2.85 -6.11 34.34
CA PRO A 258 -1.75 -5.79 35.27
C PRO A 258 -0.45 -5.49 34.51
N LEU A 259 0.24 -4.40 34.86
CA LEU A 259 1.47 -4.00 34.16
C LEU A 259 2.59 -5.03 34.31
N GLU A 260 2.60 -5.75 35.43
CA GLU A 260 3.59 -6.77 35.76
C GLU A 260 3.69 -7.85 34.68
N ILE A 261 2.57 -8.34 34.15
CA ILE A 261 2.58 -9.37 33.08
C ILE A 261 2.99 -8.82 31.71
N LEU A 262 2.99 -7.49 31.54
CA LEU A 262 3.40 -6.82 30.30
C LEU A 262 4.89 -6.49 30.28
N MET A 263 5.61 -6.73 31.38
CA MET A 263 7.05 -6.53 31.48
C MET A 263 7.83 -7.48 30.55
N PRO A 264 8.94 -7.04 29.92
CA PRO A 264 9.75 -7.89 29.04
C PRO A 264 10.33 -9.12 29.73
N GLU A 265 10.50 -9.07 31.05
CA GLU A 265 10.93 -10.20 31.87
C GLU A 265 9.91 -11.35 31.90
N ASN A 266 8.63 -11.08 31.64
CA ASN A 266 7.54 -12.07 31.58
C ASN A 266 7.24 -12.59 30.16
N GLY A 267 8.17 -12.38 29.22
CA GLY A 267 8.13 -12.96 27.87
C GLY A 267 7.69 -11.98 26.78
N THR A 268 7.21 -12.53 25.67
CA THR A 268 6.96 -11.79 24.42
C THR A 268 5.63 -11.00 24.41
N MET A 269 4.82 -11.10 25.47
CA MET A 269 3.45 -10.57 25.49
C MET A 269 3.41 -9.04 25.44
N GLY A 270 4.21 -8.34 26.24
CA GLY A 270 4.28 -6.87 26.21
C GLY A 270 4.72 -6.35 24.84
N ALA A 271 5.73 -6.98 24.23
CA ALA A 271 6.21 -6.61 22.90
C ALA A 271 5.14 -6.85 21.83
N ALA A 272 4.42 -7.98 21.90
CA ALA A 272 3.30 -8.27 21.00
C ALA A 272 2.19 -7.22 21.11
N ILE A 273 1.84 -6.74 22.31
CA ILE A 273 0.85 -5.67 22.48
C ILE A 273 1.31 -4.36 21.82
N VAL A 274 2.59 -3.97 21.97
CA VAL A 274 3.12 -2.78 21.28
C VAL A 274 3.12 -2.98 19.76
N SER A 275 3.54 -4.15 19.25
CA SER A 275 3.50 -4.48 17.82
C SER A 275 2.07 -4.42 17.26
N GLU A 276 1.10 -5.10 17.87
CA GLU A 276 -0.31 -5.13 17.43
C GLU A 276 -0.98 -3.76 17.55
N ALA A 277 -0.65 -2.98 18.59
CA ALA A 277 -1.13 -1.61 18.73
C ALA A 277 -0.59 -0.68 17.62
N ILE A 278 0.66 -0.88 17.19
CA ILE A 278 1.23 -0.20 16.01
C ILE A 278 0.53 -0.68 14.73
N TYR A 279 0.35 -1.99 14.52
CA TYR A 279 -0.30 -2.53 13.33
C TYR A 279 -1.75 -2.03 13.17
N ASN A 280 -2.48 -1.89 14.28
CA ASN A 280 -3.90 -1.57 14.30
C ASN A 280 -4.23 -0.12 14.73
N LYS A 281 -3.27 0.81 14.60
CA LYS A 281 -3.44 2.26 14.82
C LYS A 281 -3.74 2.71 16.27
N ALA A 282 -3.61 1.82 17.27
CA ALA A 282 -3.64 2.17 18.70
C ALA A 282 -2.30 2.76 19.19
N LEU A 283 -1.81 3.80 18.51
CA LEU A 283 -0.52 4.44 18.81
C LEU A 283 -0.47 5.08 20.21
N ASP A 284 -1.63 5.35 20.82
CA ASP A 284 -1.77 5.76 22.21
C ASP A 284 -1.36 4.66 23.19
N ILE A 285 -1.87 3.43 23.01
CA ILE A 285 -1.50 2.26 23.83
C ILE A 285 -0.01 1.92 23.63
N ALA A 286 0.45 1.89 22.37
CA ALA A 286 1.85 1.62 22.05
C ALA A 286 2.80 2.65 22.69
N LEU A 287 2.43 3.94 22.68
CA LEU A 287 3.23 5.01 23.26
C LEU A 287 3.25 4.98 24.79
N ASP A 288 2.12 4.71 25.44
CA ASP A 288 2.07 4.64 26.90
C ASP A 288 2.88 3.44 27.43
N LEU A 289 2.68 2.25 26.84
CA LEU A 289 3.41 1.04 27.24
C LEU A 289 4.92 1.16 27.00
N VAL A 290 5.36 1.83 25.92
CA VAL A 290 6.79 2.11 25.69
C VAL A 290 7.32 3.24 26.59
N LYS A 291 6.50 4.18 27.07
CA LYS A 291 6.91 5.15 28.10
C LYS A 291 7.12 4.48 29.46
N LEU A 292 6.23 3.57 29.84
CA LEU A 292 6.29 2.80 31.09
C LEU A 292 7.45 1.79 31.07
N CYS A 293 7.61 1.08 29.94
CA CYS A 293 8.55 -0.03 29.80
C CYS A 293 9.43 0.13 28.53
N PRO A 294 10.38 1.09 28.48
CA PRO A 294 11.14 1.40 27.26
C PRO A 294 11.82 0.21 26.60
N ARG A 295 12.30 -0.76 27.39
CA ARG A 295 12.90 -2.03 26.92
C ARG A 295 12.03 -2.79 25.91
N LEU A 296 10.70 -2.68 25.99
CA LEU A 296 9.78 -3.35 25.06
C LEU A 296 9.99 -2.89 23.60
N ALA A 297 10.50 -1.67 23.37
CA ALA A 297 10.80 -1.16 22.03
C ALA A 297 11.72 -2.06 21.19
N ILE A 298 12.60 -2.83 21.85
CA ILE A 298 13.57 -3.75 21.23
C ILE A 298 13.41 -5.21 21.71
N ALA A 299 12.41 -5.52 22.53
CA ALA A 299 12.12 -6.90 22.92
C ALA A 299 11.40 -7.63 21.77
N GLN A 300 11.56 -8.95 21.66
CA GLN A 300 10.88 -9.73 20.63
C GLN A 300 9.39 -9.94 20.96
N ASP A 301 8.53 -9.71 19.98
CA ASP A 301 7.17 -10.23 19.95
C ASP A 301 7.15 -11.73 19.57
N ARG A 302 5.96 -12.30 19.40
CA ARG A 302 5.76 -13.73 19.10
C ARG A 302 6.17 -14.14 17.69
N ILE A 303 6.24 -13.18 16.76
CA ILE A 303 6.76 -13.38 15.40
C ILE A 303 8.31 -13.30 15.43
N GLY A 304 8.89 -12.91 16.56
CA GLY A 304 10.31 -12.80 16.79
C GLY A 304 10.90 -11.46 16.36
N TYR A 305 10.08 -10.43 16.11
CA TYR A 305 10.54 -9.08 15.73
C TYR A 305 10.32 -8.10 16.89
N CYS A 306 11.06 -6.99 16.91
CA CYS A 306 10.78 -5.92 17.87
C CYS A 306 9.66 -4.98 17.39
N PRO A 307 8.97 -4.26 18.29
CA PRO A 307 7.97 -3.26 17.91
C PRO A 307 8.50 -2.13 17.00
N LEU A 308 9.81 -1.85 17.03
CA LEU A 308 10.44 -0.94 16.07
C LEU A 308 10.37 -1.45 14.62
N TYR A 309 10.35 -2.78 14.40
CA TYR A 309 10.08 -3.39 13.10
C TYR A 309 8.61 -3.22 12.68
N ALA A 310 7.65 -3.31 13.61
CA ALA A 310 6.25 -3.02 13.33
C ALA A 310 6.07 -1.56 12.88
N LEU A 311 6.75 -0.62 13.55
CA LEU A 311 6.76 0.80 13.16
C LEU A 311 7.41 1.01 11.79
N ALA A 312 8.47 0.26 11.48
CA ALA A 312 9.14 0.26 10.19
C ALA A 312 8.28 -0.31 9.04
N CYS A 313 7.24 -1.09 9.34
CA CYS A 313 6.25 -1.55 8.35
C CYS A 313 5.18 -0.49 8.02
N MET A 314 5.16 0.67 8.69
CA MET A 314 4.10 1.68 8.58
C MET A 314 4.59 3.00 7.96
N PRO A 315 4.77 3.09 6.63
CA PRO A 315 5.16 4.33 5.97
C PRO A 315 4.13 5.45 6.15
N ASP A 316 2.84 5.11 6.21
CA ASP A 316 1.72 6.04 6.38
C ASP A 316 1.73 6.76 7.75
N TYR A 317 2.55 6.32 8.70
CA TYR A 317 2.71 6.99 10.00
C TYR A 317 3.74 8.13 9.97
N PHE A 318 4.37 8.40 8.83
CA PHE A 318 5.37 9.46 8.68
C PHE A 318 5.08 10.33 7.47
N LEU A 319 5.40 11.63 7.59
CA LEU A 319 5.33 12.58 6.47
C LEU A 319 6.22 12.15 5.29
N GLY A 320 7.30 11.43 5.57
CA GLY A 320 8.15 10.82 4.54
C GLY A 320 7.44 9.82 3.63
N GLY A 321 6.40 9.11 4.11
CA GLY A 321 5.60 8.18 3.32
C GLY A 321 4.39 8.81 2.62
N ASN A 322 3.84 9.91 3.16
CA ASN A 322 2.64 10.58 2.66
C ASN A 322 2.95 11.82 1.81
N GLU A 323 3.06 11.67 0.49
CA GLU A 323 3.21 12.82 -0.43
C GLU A 323 1.89 13.59 -0.63
N LEU A 324 1.67 14.59 0.23
CA LEU A 324 0.51 15.48 0.13
C LEU A 324 0.66 16.48 -1.02
N VAL A 325 -0.32 16.46 -1.94
CA VAL A 325 -0.50 17.51 -2.96
C VAL A 325 -0.55 18.90 -2.32
N PHE A 326 -0.07 19.91 -3.05
CA PHE A 326 0.20 21.27 -2.55
C PHE A 326 -0.85 21.79 -1.56
N TRP A 327 -2.13 21.90 -1.96
CA TRP A 327 -3.19 22.44 -1.10
C TRP A 327 -3.44 21.63 0.19
N LYS A 328 -3.35 20.29 0.15
CA LYS A 328 -3.46 19.45 1.35
C LYS A 328 -2.33 19.74 2.34
N ARG A 329 -1.13 20.08 1.85
CA ARG A 329 0.03 20.43 2.68
C ARG A 329 -0.17 21.75 3.45
N TRP A 330 -0.87 22.73 2.87
CA TRP A 330 -1.22 23.97 3.58
C TRP A 330 -2.18 23.69 4.74
N ILE A 331 -3.28 22.96 4.47
CA ILE A 331 -4.26 22.57 5.50
C ILE A 331 -3.57 21.76 6.60
N TYR A 332 -2.80 20.72 6.23
CA TYR A 332 -2.03 19.92 7.17
C TYR A 332 -1.10 20.77 8.04
N SER A 333 -0.44 21.78 7.48
CA SER A 333 0.47 22.64 8.24
C SER A 333 -0.26 23.45 9.31
N GLY A 334 -1.45 23.97 9.00
CA GLY A 334 -2.27 24.78 9.92
C GLY A 334 -2.99 24.01 11.04
N ILE A 335 -3.10 22.67 10.96
CA ILE A 335 -3.69 21.87 12.04
C ILE A 335 -2.74 21.84 13.24
N HIS A 336 -3.08 22.47 14.36
CA HIS A 336 -2.29 22.36 15.59
C HIS A 336 -2.81 21.22 16.47
N ILE A 337 -1.93 20.26 16.79
CA ILE A 337 -2.20 19.16 17.72
C ILE A 337 -1.37 19.41 18.97
N GLN A 338 -2.04 19.57 20.12
CA GLN A 338 -1.37 19.60 21.42
C GLN A 338 -0.98 18.16 21.78
N SER A 339 0.27 17.97 22.20
CA SER A 339 0.76 16.65 22.64
C SER A 339 0.03 16.27 23.92
N ALA A 340 -0.77 15.19 23.87
CA ALA A 340 -1.67 14.81 24.95
C ALA A 340 -0.91 14.28 26.17
N GLY A 341 -1.48 14.51 27.36
CA GLY A 341 -1.05 13.92 28.62
C GLY A 341 -1.41 12.43 28.75
N PRO A 342 -1.54 11.89 29.97
CA PRO A 342 -1.81 10.47 30.20
C PRO A 342 -3.15 10.01 29.60
N ILE A 343 -3.30 8.70 29.36
CA ILE A 343 -4.42 8.07 28.63
C ILE A 343 -5.82 8.59 29.01
N ASN A 344 -6.06 8.89 30.29
CA ASN A 344 -7.35 9.44 30.76
C ASN A 344 -7.71 10.77 30.08
N GLU A 345 -6.74 11.63 29.76
CA GLU A 345 -6.98 12.83 28.95
C GLU A 345 -7.23 12.51 27.48
N ILE A 346 -6.67 11.42 26.94
CA ILE A 346 -6.91 10.99 25.56
C ILE A 346 -8.36 10.53 25.39
N HIS A 347 -8.89 9.72 26.32
CA HIS A 347 -10.30 9.30 26.30
C HIS A 347 -11.25 10.52 26.43
N LEU A 348 -10.97 11.41 27.40
CA LEU A 348 -11.74 12.65 27.60
C LEU A 348 -11.65 13.61 26.40
N ASN A 349 -10.50 13.74 25.75
CA ASN A 349 -10.34 14.61 24.58
C ASN A 349 -10.90 14.00 23.30
N ILE A 350 -10.90 12.67 23.13
CA ILE A 350 -11.59 12.01 22.01
C ILE A 350 -13.11 12.18 22.14
N GLN A 351 -13.68 11.96 23.34
CA GLN A 351 -15.09 12.22 23.60
C GLN A 351 -15.47 13.71 23.45
N LYS A 352 -14.67 14.64 24.00
CA LYS A 352 -14.91 16.09 23.81
C LYS A 352 -14.73 16.55 22.36
N SER A 353 -13.76 16.01 21.64
CA SER A 353 -13.55 16.30 20.21
C SER A 353 -14.73 15.80 19.37
N ALA A 354 -15.17 14.56 19.58
CA ALA A 354 -16.33 14.00 18.91
C ALA A 354 -17.64 14.76 19.25
N GLY A 355 -17.81 15.18 20.52
CA GLY A 355 -18.95 15.95 21.00
C GLY A 355 -18.97 17.44 20.59
N ASN A 356 -17.80 18.04 20.33
CA ASN A 356 -17.73 19.40 19.79
C ASN A 356 -17.86 19.41 18.25
N LEU A 357 -17.27 18.43 17.56
CA LEU A 357 -17.38 18.29 16.10
C LEU A 357 -18.77 17.80 15.65
N SER A 358 -19.59 17.27 16.56
CA SER A 358 -20.99 16.92 16.26
C SER A 358 -21.93 18.12 16.19
N ASN A 359 -21.54 19.27 16.75
CA ASN A 359 -22.35 20.51 16.73
C ASN A 359 -22.10 21.38 15.50
N ASP A 360 -20.93 21.28 14.85
CA ASP A 360 -20.60 21.96 13.58
C ASP A 360 -20.83 21.05 12.35
N LYS A 361 -21.89 20.23 12.39
CA LYS A 361 -22.35 19.47 11.22
C LYS A 361 -23.05 20.40 10.23
N GLU A 362 -22.32 20.89 9.23
CA GLU A 362 -22.82 20.87 7.83
C GLU A 362 -21.80 21.24 6.73
N ILE A 363 -20.72 22.01 7.00
CA ILE A 363 -19.91 22.61 5.91
C ILE A 363 -18.42 22.22 5.87
N ILE A 364 -17.82 21.71 6.96
CA ILE A 364 -16.38 21.36 6.99
C ILE A 364 -16.17 19.86 6.69
N GLY A 365 -16.07 19.53 5.39
CA GLY A 365 -16.17 18.16 4.86
C GLY A 365 -15.05 17.16 5.25
N LEU A 366 -15.33 15.88 4.99
CA LEU A 366 -14.55 14.68 5.41
C LEU A 366 -13.03 14.78 5.20
N GLY A 367 -12.56 15.52 4.20
CA GLY A 367 -11.14 15.70 3.92
C GLY A 367 -10.34 16.31 5.08
N ILE A 368 -10.93 17.19 5.90
CA ILE A 368 -10.22 17.82 7.02
C ILE A 368 -10.10 16.86 8.22
N LYS A 369 -11.13 16.06 8.50
CA LYS A 369 -11.06 15.01 9.54
C LYS A 369 -9.94 14.01 9.23
N HIS A 370 -9.86 13.52 7.99
CA HIS A 370 -8.80 12.60 7.58
C HIS A 370 -7.39 13.22 7.67
N LEU A 371 -7.23 14.50 7.30
CA LEU A 371 -5.96 15.22 7.46
C LEU A 371 -5.57 15.40 8.93
N TYR A 372 -6.55 15.59 9.84
CA TYR A 372 -6.32 15.64 11.28
C TYR A 372 -5.88 14.29 11.84
N GLU A 373 -6.59 13.20 11.52
CA GLU A 373 -6.26 11.84 11.98
C GLU A 373 -4.86 11.41 11.53
N MET A 374 -4.52 11.67 10.27
CA MET A 374 -3.18 11.44 9.73
C MET A 374 -2.13 12.29 10.47
N LYS A 375 -2.40 13.57 10.75
CA LYS A 375 -1.46 14.41 11.53
C LYS A 375 -1.31 13.92 12.98
N LEU A 376 -2.38 13.41 13.60
CA LEU A 376 -2.34 12.83 14.93
C LEU A 376 -1.45 11.57 14.95
N ALA A 377 -1.65 10.67 13.98
CA ALA A 377 -0.79 9.50 13.81
C ALA A 377 0.67 9.91 13.61
N HIS A 378 0.96 10.91 12.77
CA HIS A 378 2.31 11.44 12.57
C HIS A 378 2.93 12.06 13.85
N VAL A 379 2.14 12.69 14.72
CA VAL A 379 2.65 13.25 15.99
C VAL A 379 2.95 12.14 16.99
N LEU A 380 2.06 11.16 17.13
CA LEU A 380 2.22 10.03 18.04
C LEU A 380 3.36 9.09 17.60
N SER A 381 3.50 8.82 16.30
CA SER A 381 4.57 7.98 15.75
C SER A 381 5.96 8.59 15.93
N ASN A 382 6.11 9.91 15.79
CA ASN A 382 7.36 10.61 16.04
C ASN A 382 7.73 10.61 17.53
N GLU A 383 6.76 10.79 18.42
CA GLU A 383 7.01 10.68 19.87
C GLU A 383 7.35 9.23 20.27
N LEU A 384 6.67 8.24 19.70
CA LEU A 384 6.98 6.81 19.89
C LEU A 384 8.38 6.47 19.40
N LEU A 385 8.74 6.88 18.17
CA LEU A 385 10.07 6.71 17.61
C LEU A 385 11.14 7.36 18.49
N ARG A 386 10.87 8.54 19.06
CA ARG A 386 11.77 9.21 20.01
C ARG A 386 12.04 8.33 21.24
N ARG A 387 11.01 7.73 21.85
CA ARG A 387 11.17 6.81 23.00
C ARG A 387 11.91 5.53 22.62
N MET A 388 11.58 4.93 21.48
CA MET A 388 12.27 3.73 20.97
C MET A 388 13.76 4.00 20.70
N ARG A 389 14.08 5.17 20.13
CA ARG A 389 15.45 5.66 19.91
C ARG A 389 16.21 5.86 21.22
N ASP A 390 15.57 6.48 22.21
CA ASP A 390 16.22 6.71 23.52
C ASP A 390 16.59 5.37 24.18
N GLN A 391 15.71 4.37 24.13
CA GLN A 391 16.05 2.98 24.52
C GLN A 391 17.18 2.40 23.68
N LEU A 392 17.15 2.56 22.35
CA LEU A 392 18.17 2.03 21.46
C LEU A 392 19.58 2.58 21.77
N SER A 393 19.67 3.86 22.15
CA SER A 393 20.94 4.53 22.48
C SER A 393 21.65 3.97 23.72
N ILE A 394 20.90 3.38 24.67
CA ILE A 394 21.43 2.76 25.89
C ILE A 394 21.53 1.23 25.81
N SER A 395 21.12 0.64 24.69
CA SER A 395 21.05 -0.82 24.53
C SER A 395 22.35 -1.40 23.99
N ASN A 396 22.75 -2.57 24.50
CA ASN A 396 23.98 -3.23 24.07
C ASN A 396 23.78 -4.02 22.77
N ILE A 397 24.88 -4.41 22.11
CA ILE A 397 24.84 -5.10 20.81
C ILE A 397 24.15 -6.48 20.86
N GLN A 398 24.13 -7.15 22.01
CA GLN A 398 23.43 -8.42 22.18
C GLN A 398 21.91 -8.22 22.22
N GLN A 399 21.44 -7.18 22.93
CA GLN A 399 20.03 -6.80 22.97
C GLN A 399 19.52 -6.35 21.59
N ILE A 400 20.31 -5.56 20.87
CA ILE A 400 20.01 -5.10 19.50
C ILE A 400 19.86 -6.29 18.53
N ARG A 401 20.74 -7.29 18.63
CA ARG A 401 20.68 -8.52 17.83
C ARG A 401 19.52 -9.43 18.23
N ALA A 402 19.32 -9.64 19.53
CA ALA A 402 18.21 -10.43 20.05
C ALA A 402 16.85 -9.84 19.61
N GLY A 403 16.70 -8.52 19.69
CA GLY A 403 15.52 -7.81 19.19
C GLY A 403 15.36 -7.75 17.67
N ARG A 404 16.34 -8.26 16.90
CA ARG A 404 16.39 -8.16 15.43
C ARG A 404 16.19 -6.71 14.92
N VAL A 405 16.80 -5.76 15.62
CA VAL A 405 16.74 -4.32 15.26
C VAL A 405 17.36 -4.05 13.88
N GLU A 406 18.32 -4.89 13.46
CA GLU A 406 18.92 -4.88 12.12
C GLU A 406 17.86 -5.10 11.01
N ASP A 407 16.87 -5.97 11.23
CA ASP A 407 15.74 -6.16 10.30
C ASP A 407 14.81 -4.94 10.28
N ALA A 408 14.67 -4.21 11.40
CA ALA A 408 13.83 -3.01 11.48
C ALA A 408 14.39 -1.86 10.63
N ILE A 409 15.71 -1.60 10.68
CA ILE A 409 16.34 -0.57 9.83
C ILE A 409 16.32 -0.98 8.34
N LEU A 410 16.51 -2.27 8.02
CA LEU A 410 16.39 -2.77 6.64
C LEU A 410 14.95 -2.66 6.11
N ARG A 411 13.95 -2.95 6.95
CA ARG A 411 12.53 -2.74 6.63
C ARG A 411 12.23 -1.26 6.40
N ALA A 412 12.59 -0.37 7.33
CA ALA A 412 12.38 1.07 7.20
C ALA A 412 13.09 1.62 5.95
N THR A 413 14.28 1.12 5.65
CA THR A 413 15.01 1.44 4.42
C THR A 413 14.25 1.00 3.17
N LYS A 414 13.75 -0.24 3.14
CA LYS A 414 12.95 -0.76 2.02
C LYS A 414 11.66 0.03 1.81
N GLU A 415 10.92 0.34 2.87
CA GLU A 415 9.66 1.12 2.78
C GLU A 415 9.91 2.61 2.54
N GLY A 416 11.14 3.10 2.77
CA GLY A 416 11.55 4.48 2.46
C GLY A 416 11.35 5.48 3.61
N ILE A 417 11.16 4.99 4.83
CA ILE A 417 10.85 5.79 6.02
C ILE A 417 12.15 6.43 6.55
N PHE A 418 12.47 7.59 5.98
CA PHE A 418 13.68 8.34 6.29
C PHE A 418 13.81 8.65 7.79
N GLU A 419 12.71 9.02 8.44
CA GLU A 419 12.64 9.42 9.84
C GLU A 419 13.14 8.31 10.78
N ILE A 420 12.70 7.06 10.56
CA ILE A 420 13.15 5.89 11.34
C ILE A 420 14.62 5.61 11.09
N VAL A 421 15.05 5.53 9.82
CA VAL A 421 16.46 5.23 9.46
C VAL A 421 17.40 6.29 10.05
N PHE A 422 17.02 7.56 9.99
CA PHE A 422 17.79 8.68 10.53
C PHE A 422 17.96 8.59 12.06
N GLU A 423 16.87 8.45 12.81
CA GLU A 423 16.95 8.39 14.28
C GLU A 423 17.63 7.10 14.76
N MET A 424 17.46 5.96 14.07
CA MET A 424 18.16 4.71 14.38
C MET A 424 19.68 4.81 14.18
N VAL A 425 20.14 5.32 13.02
CA VAL A 425 21.58 5.50 12.74
C VAL A 425 22.20 6.53 13.69
N LYS A 426 21.46 7.56 14.06
CA LYS A 426 21.90 8.57 15.04
C LYS A 426 22.04 7.99 16.45
N ALA A 427 21.14 7.09 16.86
CA ALA A 427 21.24 6.41 18.16
C ALA A 427 22.35 5.35 18.20
N ASN A 428 22.55 4.61 17.11
CA ASN A 428 23.62 3.63 17.00
C ASN A 428 24.18 3.56 15.56
N PRO A 429 25.32 4.21 15.27
CA PRO A 429 25.92 4.25 13.93
C PRO A 429 26.33 2.88 13.38
N GLN A 430 26.49 1.85 14.23
CA GLN A 430 26.82 0.49 13.77
C GLN A 430 25.70 -0.14 12.93
N LEU A 431 24.46 0.31 13.08
CA LEU A 431 23.30 -0.17 12.30
C LEU A 431 23.40 0.13 10.80
N VAL A 432 24.32 1.01 10.37
CA VAL A 432 24.59 1.21 8.94
C VAL A 432 25.21 -0.04 8.28
N TRP A 433 25.82 -0.94 9.06
CA TRP A 433 26.37 -2.20 8.59
C TRP A 433 25.37 -3.38 8.64
N SER A 434 24.11 -3.13 9.04
CA SER A 434 23.03 -4.12 8.99
C SER A 434 22.82 -4.61 7.56
N HIS A 435 22.60 -5.92 7.43
CA HIS A 435 22.46 -6.61 6.14
C HIS A 435 21.35 -7.65 6.20
N ASP A 436 20.62 -7.82 5.09
CA ASP A 436 19.54 -8.81 5.00
C ASP A 436 20.08 -10.24 4.76
N ALA A 437 19.17 -11.22 4.68
CA ALA A 437 19.51 -12.61 4.40
C ALA A 437 20.21 -12.86 3.04
N ARG A 438 20.28 -11.86 2.15
CA ARG A 438 21.05 -11.89 0.88
C ARG A 438 22.38 -11.14 1.00
N SER A 439 22.74 -10.68 2.19
CA SER A 439 23.85 -9.77 2.50
C SER A 439 23.75 -8.40 1.81
N ARG A 440 22.53 -7.93 1.52
CA ARG A 440 22.31 -6.56 1.05
C ARG A 440 22.29 -5.64 2.26
N ASN A 441 23.24 -4.71 2.32
CA ASN A 441 23.29 -3.68 3.36
C ASN A 441 22.27 -2.56 3.11
N ILE A 442 22.08 -1.67 4.08
CA ILE A 442 21.08 -0.58 3.94
C ILE A 442 21.31 0.31 2.70
N PHE A 443 22.56 0.46 2.25
CA PHE A 443 22.86 1.26 1.06
C PHE A 443 22.39 0.57 -0.23
N SER A 444 22.60 -0.74 -0.34
CA SER A 444 22.17 -1.49 -1.51
C SER A 444 20.66 -1.73 -1.55
N VAL A 445 20.00 -1.88 -0.40
CA VAL A 445 18.53 -1.83 -0.28
C VAL A 445 18.00 -0.45 -0.70
N ALA A 446 18.61 0.66 -0.27
CA ALA A 446 18.21 2.00 -0.68
C ALA A 446 18.36 2.22 -2.21
N VAL A 447 19.38 1.63 -2.84
CA VAL A 447 19.58 1.65 -4.29
C VAL A 447 18.52 0.84 -5.05
N GLU A 448 18.26 -0.39 -4.63
CA GLU A 448 17.26 -1.27 -5.26
C GLU A 448 15.85 -0.65 -5.20
N TYR A 449 15.48 -0.08 -4.06
CA TYR A 449 14.15 0.52 -3.83
C TYR A 449 14.04 2.03 -4.13
N ARG A 450 15.01 2.62 -4.82
CA ARG A 450 15.00 4.04 -5.29
C ARG A 450 14.83 5.09 -4.17
N ARG A 451 15.38 4.84 -2.99
CA ARG A 451 15.13 5.64 -1.77
C ARG A 451 16.09 6.83 -1.64
N ALA A 452 15.90 7.84 -2.48
CA ALA A 452 16.78 9.00 -2.64
C ALA A 452 17.20 9.72 -1.33
N LYS A 453 16.28 9.88 -0.37
CA LYS A 453 16.56 10.54 0.93
C LYS A 453 17.52 9.71 1.78
N ILE A 454 17.30 8.40 1.88
CA ILE A 454 18.14 7.48 2.65
C ILE A 454 19.49 7.26 1.96
N PHE A 455 19.51 7.20 0.62
CA PHE A 455 20.77 7.22 -0.14
C PHE A 455 21.59 8.47 0.19
N SER A 456 20.97 9.65 0.18
CA SER A 456 21.65 10.92 0.50
C SER A 456 22.17 10.94 1.94
N LEU A 457 21.42 10.37 2.90
CA LEU A 457 21.85 10.20 4.29
C LEU A 457 23.14 9.38 4.37
N ILE A 458 23.16 8.19 3.76
CA ILE A 458 24.31 7.26 3.82
C ILE A 458 25.54 7.86 3.11
N HIS A 459 25.35 8.52 1.97
CA HIS A 459 26.44 9.23 1.28
C HIS A 459 27.01 10.39 2.12
N GLY A 460 26.17 11.07 2.91
CA GLY A 460 26.63 12.09 3.87
C GLY A 460 27.55 11.56 4.98
N LEU A 461 27.58 10.23 5.19
CA LEU A 461 28.46 9.56 6.16
C LEU A 461 29.86 9.25 5.60
N ASN A 462 30.10 9.41 4.29
CA ASN A 462 31.38 9.15 3.63
C ASN A 462 31.94 7.71 3.84
N ILE A 463 31.04 6.73 3.98
CA ILE A 463 31.36 5.29 4.14
C ILE A 463 30.86 4.43 2.95
N GLU A 464 30.37 5.07 1.89
CA GLU A 464 29.93 4.40 0.66
C GLU A 464 30.98 3.47 0.07
N ASN A 465 32.28 3.79 0.16
CA ASN A 465 33.36 2.95 -0.37
C ASN A 465 33.45 1.59 0.34
N GLY A 466 33.08 1.52 1.62
CA GLY A 466 32.94 0.26 2.35
C GLY A 466 31.67 -0.49 1.95
N LEU A 467 30.53 0.22 1.87
CA LEU A 467 29.23 -0.40 1.63
C LEU A 467 28.99 -0.84 0.17
N ALA A 468 29.53 -0.11 -0.81
CA ALA A 468 29.33 -0.36 -2.24
C ALA A 468 30.20 -1.53 -2.78
N GLY A 469 31.19 -2.00 -2.02
CA GLY A 469 32.10 -3.07 -2.41
C GLY A 469 31.51 -4.48 -2.34
N PHE A 470 30.41 -4.67 -1.60
CA PHE A 470 29.82 -5.99 -1.36
C PHE A 470 28.71 -6.31 -2.37
N PRO A 471 28.86 -7.34 -3.23
CA PRO A 471 27.77 -7.87 -4.03
C PRO A 471 26.82 -8.72 -3.17
N ASP A 472 25.56 -8.87 -3.59
CA ASP A 472 24.64 -9.79 -2.92
C ASP A 472 25.07 -11.26 -3.10
N PHE A 473 24.81 -12.09 -2.10
CA PHE A 473 25.21 -13.51 -2.15
C PHE A 473 24.38 -14.34 -3.14
N THR A 474 23.15 -13.94 -3.46
CA THR A 474 22.22 -14.76 -4.25
C THR A 474 22.47 -14.62 -5.75
N ASN A 475 22.62 -13.39 -6.22
CA ASN A 475 22.71 -13.03 -7.64
C ASN A 475 24.09 -12.48 -8.05
N LYS A 476 24.99 -12.20 -7.09
CA LYS A 476 26.27 -11.51 -7.33
C LYS A 476 26.10 -10.12 -7.97
N ASN A 477 24.94 -9.51 -7.79
CA ASN A 477 24.66 -8.14 -8.18
C ASN A 477 25.43 -7.20 -7.24
N ASN A 478 26.32 -6.38 -7.79
CA ASN A 478 26.85 -5.22 -7.07
C ASN A 478 25.83 -4.06 -7.04
N LEU A 479 26.19 -2.96 -6.38
CA LEU A 479 25.32 -1.79 -6.23
C LEU A 479 24.77 -1.26 -7.57
N LEU A 480 25.60 -1.25 -8.62
CA LEU A 480 25.20 -0.75 -9.94
C LEU A 480 24.23 -1.71 -10.66
N HIS A 481 24.35 -3.02 -10.45
CA HIS A 481 23.34 -3.98 -10.93
C HIS A 481 21.98 -3.74 -10.26
N MET A 482 21.94 -3.41 -8.96
CA MET A 482 20.69 -3.10 -8.25
C MET A 482 20.04 -1.79 -8.72
N ALA A 483 20.86 -0.81 -9.14
CA ALA A 483 20.36 0.37 -9.86
C ALA A 483 19.82 0.02 -11.26
N GLY A 484 20.26 -1.10 -11.85
CA GLY A 484 19.76 -1.67 -13.11
C GLY A 484 18.58 -2.64 -12.99
N MET A 485 18.19 -3.06 -11.79
CA MET A 485 16.99 -3.88 -11.55
C MET A 485 15.73 -3.03 -11.65
N SER A 486 14.64 -3.56 -12.21
CA SER A 486 13.34 -2.87 -12.25
C SER A 486 12.83 -2.59 -10.83
N ALA A 487 12.61 -1.32 -10.49
CA ALA A 487 12.11 -0.93 -9.18
C ALA A 487 10.65 -1.36 -8.96
N ALA A 488 10.28 -1.65 -7.71
CA ALA A 488 8.91 -2.01 -7.32
C ALA A 488 7.95 -0.80 -7.31
N SER A 489 7.62 -0.30 -8.50
CA SER A 489 6.42 0.42 -8.98
C SER A 489 5.79 1.60 -8.22
N THR A 490 5.98 1.84 -6.91
CA THR A 490 5.17 2.84 -6.20
C THR A 490 5.53 4.29 -6.54
N SER A 491 6.81 4.67 -6.48
CA SER A 491 7.26 6.04 -6.78
C SER A 491 7.22 6.38 -8.29
N LEU A 492 7.49 5.39 -9.14
CA LEU A 492 7.43 5.53 -10.60
C LEU A 492 6.01 5.79 -11.13
N ASN A 493 4.95 5.55 -10.34
CA ASN A 493 3.58 5.82 -10.76
C ASN A 493 3.21 7.31 -10.73
N GLN A 494 3.94 8.13 -9.97
CA GLN A 494 3.68 9.58 -9.86
C GLN A 494 4.23 10.39 -11.04
N ILE A 495 5.16 9.83 -11.81
CA ILE A 495 5.82 10.53 -12.92
C ILE A 495 4.95 10.46 -14.19
N PRO A 496 4.57 11.60 -14.81
CA PRO A 496 3.75 11.61 -16.01
C PRO A 496 4.54 11.17 -17.25
N GLY A 497 3.98 10.25 -18.04
CA GLY A 497 4.55 9.82 -19.32
C GLY A 497 5.72 8.81 -19.21
N ALA A 498 5.77 7.85 -20.14
CA ALA A 498 6.77 6.77 -20.10
C ALA A 498 8.21 7.28 -20.29
N ALA A 499 8.41 8.34 -21.09
CA ALA A 499 9.73 8.90 -21.34
C ALA A 499 10.34 9.56 -20.08
N LEU A 500 9.54 10.18 -19.22
CA LEU A 500 10.03 10.76 -17.97
C LEU A 500 10.33 9.69 -16.91
N LYS A 501 9.61 8.56 -16.92
CA LYS A 501 9.98 7.38 -16.12
C LYS A 501 11.34 6.84 -16.56
N MET A 502 11.56 6.70 -17.88
CA MET A 502 12.85 6.26 -18.43
C MET A 502 13.99 7.24 -18.10
N GLN A 503 13.75 8.55 -18.26
CA GLN A 503 14.71 9.58 -17.85
C GLN A 503 15.08 9.46 -16.37
N ARG A 504 14.09 9.23 -15.49
CA ARG A 504 14.32 9.14 -14.05
C ARG A 504 15.14 7.90 -13.64
N GLU A 505 14.83 6.75 -14.21
CA GLU A 505 15.59 5.51 -13.95
C GLU A 505 17.03 5.62 -14.47
N LEU A 506 17.23 6.22 -15.65
CA LEU A 506 18.58 6.44 -16.18
C LEU A 506 19.37 7.48 -15.36
N GLN A 507 18.71 8.54 -14.86
CA GLN A 507 19.33 9.46 -13.90
C GLN A 507 19.74 8.76 -12.61
N TRP A 508 18.90 7.86 -12.08
CA TRP A 508 19.23 7.06 -10.89
C TRP A 508 20.46 6.19 -11.13
N PHE A 509 20.49 5.47 -12.25
CA PHE A 509 21.62 4.66 -12.65
C PHE A 509 22.91 5.50 -12.76
N LYS A 510 22.85 6.67 -13.41
CA LYS A 510 24.00 7.59 -13.55
C LYS A 510 24.51 8.16 -12.24
N GLU A 511 23.62 8.50 -11.31
CA GLU A 511 24.04 9.02 -10.01
C GLU A 511 24.74 7.92 -9.17
N VAL A 512 24.23 6.68 -9.19
CA VAL A 512 24.89 5.52 -8.57
C VAL A 512 26.20 5.16 -9.28
N GLU A 513 26.23 5.20 -10.61
CA GLU A 513 27.44 5.01 -11.45
C GLU A 513 28.56 5.99 -11.06
N SER A 514 28.21 7.22 -10.64
CA SER A 514 29.18 8.25 -10.22
C SER A 514 29.82 8.02 -8.85
N ILE A 515 29.28 7.11 -8.04
CA ILE A 515 29.74 6.82 -6.66
C ILE A 515 30.40 5.44 -6.57
N VAL A 516 30.00 4.48 -7.41
CA VAL A 516 30.57 3.13 -7.43
C VAL A 516 31.98 3.11 -8.05
N PRO A 517 32.99 2.47 -7.42
CA PRO A 517 34.34 2.37 -7.96
C PRO A 517 34.39 1.76 -9.37
N SER A 518 35.19 2.35 -10.28
CA SER A 518 35.22 2.00 -11.71
C SER A 518 35.45 0.53 -12.02
N LYS A 519 36.16 -0.21 -11.16
CA LYS A 519 36.39 -1.66 -11.31
C LYS A 519 35.08 -2.47 -11.32
N SER A 520 34.06 -2.02 -10.57
CA SER A 520 32.77 -2.72 -10.43
C SER A 520 31.88 -2.58 -11.67
N HIS A 521 32.19 -1.68 -12.60
CA HIS A 521 31.36 -1.42 -13.79
C HIS A 521 31.41 -2.60 -14.79
N GLY A 522 32.51 -3.36 -14.80
CA GLY A 522 32.69 -4.54 -15.66
C GLY A 522 32.42 -5.87 -14.97
N PHE A 523 31.94 -5.90 -13.73
CA PHE A 523 31.63 -7.15 -13.03
C PHE A 523 30.40 -7.81 -13.63
N LEU A 524 30.39 -9.13 -13.66
CA LEU A 524 29.26 -9.93 -14.12
C LEU A 524 28.46 -10.47 -12.94
N ASN A 525 27.13 -10.37 -13.01
CA ASN A 525 26.25 -11.08 -12.09
C ASN A 525 26.14 -12.58 -12.44
N LYS A 526 25.28 -13.30 -11.71
CA LYS A 526 25.01 -14.73 -11.90
C LYS A 526 24.41 -15.07 -13.28
N GLU A 527 23.77 -14.12 -13.96
CA GLU A 527 23.27 -14.28 -15.34
C GLU A 527 24.36 -14.02 -16.39
N GLY A 528 25.59 -13.66 -15.98
CA GLY A 528 26.67 -13.29 -16.90
C GLY A 528 26.51 -11.90 -17.52
N LEU A 529 25.65 -11.04 -16.95
CA LEU A 529 25.40 -9.68 -17.42
C LEU A 529 26.21 -8.67 -16.62
N THR A 530 26.69 -7.62 -17.30
CA THR A 530 27.19 -6.39 -16.66
C THR A 530 26.04 -5.52 -16.12
N PRO A 531 26.29 -4.54 -15.23
CA PRO A 531 25.25 -3.64 -14.74
C PRO A 531 24.51 -2.91 -15.86
N ARG A 532 25.24 -2.51 -16.92
CA ARG A 532 24.64 -1.78 -18.03
C ARG A 532 23.78 -2.68 -18.92
N GLN A 533 24.25 -3.90 -19.25
CA GLN A 533 23.44 -4.88 -19.97
C GLN A 533 22.17 -5.25 -19.20
N LEU A 534 22.26 -5.38 -17.87
CA LEU A 534 21.10 -5.62 -17.01
C LEU A 534 20.12 -4.43 -17.03
N PHE A 535 20.60 -3.19 -16.95
CA PHE A 535 19.77 -1.99 -17.09
C PHE A 535 19.03 -1.99 -18.44
N THR A 536 19.74 -2.18 -19.55
CA THR A 536 19.16 -2.24 -20.90
C THR A 536 18.09 -3.32 -21.02
N LYS A 537 18.37 -4.55 -20.55
CA LYS A 537 17.43 -5.68 -20.55
C LYS A 537 16.15 -5.36 -19.77
N ASN A 538 16.28 -4.75 -18.59
CA ASN A 538 15.17 -4.52 -17.67
C ASN A 538 14.32 -3.27 -18.00
N HIS A 539 14.84 -2.35 -18.81
CA HIS A 539 14.17 -1.09 -19.17
C HIS A 539 13.76 -0.99 -20.65
N ALA A 540 13.99 -2.04 -21.46
CA ALA A 540 13.64 -2.07 -22.89
C ALA A 540 12.17 -1.69 -23.16
N ASP A 541 11.22 -2.24 -22.40
CA ASP A 541 9.80 -1.90 -22.53
C ASP A 541 9.52 -0.43 -22.15
N MET A 542 10.18 0.08 -21.11
CA MET A 542 10.01 1.48 -20.67
C MET A 542 10.57 2.46 -21.71
N MET A 543 11.70 2.11 -22.32
CA MET A 543 12.35 2.84 -23.40
C MET A 543 11.48 2.86 -24.67
N SER A 544 10.94 1.71 -25.09
CA SER A 544 10.03 1.59 -26.24
C SER A 544 8.73 2.39 -26.04
N ASN A 545 8.11 2.27 -24.86
CA ASN A 545 6.94 3.08 -24.49
C ASN A 545 7.29 4.58 -24.42
N GLY A 546 8.48 4.93 -23.97
CA GLY A 546 8.99 6.31 -23.93
C GLY A 546 9.19 6.90 -25.33
N GLU A 547 9.83 6.15 -26.23
CA GLU A 547 9.98 6.52 -27.64
C GLU A 547 8.63 6.75 -28.30
N LYS A 548 7.70 5.79 -28.17
CA LYS A 548 6.34 5.91 -28.72
C LYS A 548 5.64 7.17 -28.18
N TRP A 549 5.64 7.35 -26.86
CA TRP A 549 5.00 8.51 -26.23
C TRP A 549 5.57 9.85 -26.74
N MET A 550 6.89 9.95 -26.95
CA MET A 550 7.51 11.15 -27.51
C MET A 550 7.17 11.35 -29.00
N LYS A 551 7.15 10.28 -29.80
CA LYS A 551 6.78 10.34 -31.22
C LYS A 551 5.31 10.73 -31.42
N ASP A 552 4.39 10.11 -30.68
CA ASP A 552 2.95 10.40 -30.75
C ASP A 552 2.65 11.86 -30.36
N THR A 553 3.28 12.33 -29.27
CA THR A 553 3.20 13.73 -28.81
C THR A 553 3.78 14.70 -29.84
N ALA A 554 5.00 14.43 -30.33
CA ALA A 554 5.67 15.28 -31.31
C ALA A 554 4.89 15.34 -32.64
N SER A 555 4.32 14.23 -33.10
CA SER A 555 3.48 14.19 -34.30
C SER A 555 2.24 15.08 -34.14
N SER A 556 1.51 14.93 -33.03
CA SER A 556 0.31 15.72 -32.73
C SER A 556 0.62 17.22 -32.65
N CYS A 557 1.68 17.59 -31.94
CA CYS A 557 2.07 19.00 -31.83
C CYS A 557 2.67 19.56 -33.13
N THR A 558 3.27 18.74 -33.99
CA THR A 558 3.73 19.16 -35.34
C THR A 558 2.55 19.59 -36.21
N VAL A 559 1.44 18.85 -36.18
CA VAL A 559 0.22 19.21 -36.93
C VAL A 559 -0.36 20.54 -36.42
N VAL A 560 -0.48 20.71 -35.10
CA VAL A 560 -0.95 21.97 -34.51
C VAL A 560 -0.02 23.14 -34.89
N GLY A 561 1.30 22.94 -34.80
CA GLY A 561 2.28 23.95 -35.19
C GLY A 561 2.18 24.35 -36.66
N ALA A 562 2.07 23.38 -37.57
CA ALA A 562 1.93 23.62 -39.00
C ALA A 562 0.62 24.36 -39.35
N LEU A 563 -0.48 24.07 -38.66
CA LEU A 563 -1.73 24.81 -38.79
C LEU A 563 -1.56 26.27 -38.36
N ILE A 564 -0.92 26.54 -37.22
CA ILE A 564 -0.67 27.92 -36.77
C ILE A 564 0.26 28.66 -37.75
N VAL A 565 1.33 28.02 -38.26
CA VAL A 565 2.19 28.61 -39.30
C VAL A 565 1.36 29.02 -40.52
N THR A 566 0.45 28.15 -40.98
CA THR A 566 -0.37 28.40 -42.16
C THR A 566 -1.35 29.57 -41.94
N ILE A 567 -2.02 29.62 -40.79
CA ILE A 567 -3.01 30.65 -40.47
C ILE A 567 -2.33 32.02 -40.28
N MET A 568 -1.23 32.10 -39.54
CA MET A 568 -0.50 33.35 -39.32
C MET A 568 0.18 33.84 -40.60
N PHE A 569 0.78 32.94 -41.39
CA PHE A 569 1.34 33.33 -42.69
C PHE A 569 0.29 33.95 -43.62
N ALA A 570 -0.94 33.44 -43.64
CA ALA A 570 -2.03 34.06 -44.38
C ALA A 570 -2.41 35.42 -43.79
N ALA A 571 -2.58 35.52 -42.45
CA ALA A 571 -2.97 36.74 -41.75
C ALA A 571 -1.98 37.90 -41.94
N ALA A 572 -0.67 37.62 -42.05
CA ALA A 572 0.37 38.61 -42.37
C ALA A 572 0.13 39.35 -43.70
N PHE A 573 -0.51 38.71 -44.69
CA PHE A 573 -0.83 39.30 -45.99
C PHE A 573 -2.30 39.71 -46.15
N THR A 574 -3.22 39.03 -45.45
CA THR A 574 -4.64 39.40 -45.37
C THR A 574 -4.91 40.28 -44.15
N VAL A 575 -4.22 41.42 -44.09
CA VAL A 575 -4.23 42.32 -42.92
C VAL A 575 -5.63 42.87 -42.61
N PRO A 576 -5.97 43.13 -41.32
CA PRO A 576 -7.24 43.75 -40.92
C PRO A 576 -7.46 45.08 -41.65
N GLY A 577 -8.66 45.27 -42.22
CA GLY A 577 -9.00 46.44 -43.04
C GLY A 577 -8.44 46.44 -44.47
N GLY A 578 -7.47 45.57 -44.79
CA GLY A 578 -6.82 45.50 -46.10
C GLY A 578 -5.81 46.63 -46.36
N ASN A 579 -5.43 46.77 -47.63
CA ASN A 579 -4.42 47.73 -48.11
C ASN A 579 -5.06 48.88 -48.90
N ASP A 580 -4.49 50.08 -48.80
CA ASP A 580 -4.82 51.23 -49.64
C ASP A 580 -4.49 50.89 -51.11
N GLN A 581 -5.53 50.81 -51.95
CA GLN A 581 -5.42 50.42 -53.37
C GLN A 581 -4.47 51.30 -54.18
N ASN A 582 -4.21 52.55 -53.73
CA ASN A 582 -3.33 53.48 -54.43
C ASN A 582 -1.86 53.40 -53.98
N LYS A 583 -1.58 52.84 -52.80
CA LYS A 583 -0.24 52.84 -52.17
C LYS A 583 0.30 51.46 -51.81
N GLY A 584 -0.57 50.44 -51.72
CA GLY A 584 -0.22 49.08 -51.30
C GLY A 584 0.02 48.91 -49.79
N PHE A 585 0.04 49.98 -48.99
CA PHE A 585 0.23 49.91 -47.54
C PHE A 585 -1.06 49.55 -46.78
N PRO A 586 -0.97 48.87 -45.62
CA PRO A 586 -2.12 48.61 -44.74
C PRO A 586 -2.85 49.88 -44.33
N ILE A 587 -4.19 49.87 -44.34
CA ILE A 587 -4.99 51.06 -44.00
C ILE A 587 -4.74 51.51 -42.56
N PHE A 588 -4.58 50.57 -41.63
CA PHE A 588 -4.33 50.84 -40.21
C PHE A 588 -2.85 50.99 -39.84
N LEU A 589 -1.92 51.21 -40.78
CA LEU A 589 -0.47 51.21 -40.53
C LEU A 589 -0.02 52.13 -39.37
N ASN A 590 -0.70 53.26 -39.17
CA ASN A 590 -0.40 54.23 -38.11
C ASN A 590 -1.04 53.89 -36.75
N GLU A 591 -1.93 52.90 -36.68
CA GLU A 591 -2.60 52.52 -35.44
C GLU A 591 -1.71 51.66 -34.54
N LYS A 592 -1.68 51.99 -33.24
CA LYS A 592 -0.88 51.22 -32.27
C LYS A 592 -1.33 49.76 -32.19
N LEU A 593 -2.62 49.50 -32.35
CA LEU A 593 -3.18 48.15 -32.36
C LEU A 593 -2.78 47.34 -33.61
N PHE A 594 -2.53 48.00 -34.74
CA PHE A 594 -2.00 47.33 -35.93
C PHE A 594 -0.55 46.86 -35.72
N MET A 595 0.27 47.67 -35.03
CA MET A 595 1.60 47.25 -34.61
C MET A 595 1.57 46.07 -33.64
N VAL A 596 0.60 46.02 -32.70
CA VAL A 596 0.39 44.85 -31.83
C VAL A 596 0.01 43.62 -32.64
N PHE A 597 -0.94 43.75 -33.60
CA PHE A 597 -1.34 42.67 -34.49
C PHE A 597 -0.13 42.07 -35.25
N ILE A 598 0.61 42.87 -36.01
CA ILE A 598 1.66 42.37 -36.91
C ILE A 598 2.88 41.81 -36.15
N VAL A 599 3.19 42.36 -34.98
CA VAL A 599 4.26 41.83 -34.12
C VAL A 599 3.83 40.51 -33.47
N SER A 600 2.59 40.41 -32.96
CA SER A 600 2.07 39.16 -32.39
C SER A 600 1.94 38.05 -33.44
N ASP A 601 1.51 38.38 -34.66
CA ASP A 601 1.44 37.44 -35.79
C ASP A 601 2.82 36.87 -36.13
N ALA A 602 3.82 37.74 -36.34
CA ALA A 602 5.20 37.33 -36.61
C ALA A 602 5.81 36.49 -35.47
N LEU A 603 5.57 36.88 -34.21
CA LEU A 603 5.99 36.10 -33.04
C LEU A 603 5.34 34.71 -33.00
N SER A 604 4.06 34.62 -33.36
CA SER A 604 3.35 33.34 -33.46
C SER A 604 3.95 32.47 -34.58
N LEU A 605 4.10 33.03 -35.79
CA LEU A 605 4.67 32.36 -36.96
C LEU A 605 6.06 31.76 -36.68
N PHE A 606 7.02 32.57 -36.22
CA PHE A 606 8.40 32.13 -36.02
C PHE A 606 8.53 31.17 -34.84
N SER A 607 7.76 31.37 -33.77
CA SER A 607 7.74 30.43 -32.63
C SER A 607 7.12 29.09 -33.03
N SER A 608 6.04 29.09 -33.81
CA SER A 608 5.44 27.86 -34.34
C SER A 608 6.38 27.11 -35.28
N SER A 609 7.06 27.82 -36.19
CA SER A 609 8.06 27.24 -37.09
C SER A 609 9.22 26.61 -36.32
N THR A 610 9.70 27.28 -35.25
CA THR A 610 10.71 26.74 -34.34
C THR A 610 10.20 25.46 -33.67
N SER A 611 8.96 25.47 -33.18
CA SER A 611 8.33 24.31 -32.54
C SER A 611 8.25 23.10 -33.47
N VAL A 612 7.79 23.29 -34.71
CA VAL A 612 7.74 22.26 -35.76
C VAL A 612 9.13 21.65 -36.02
N LEU A 613 10.18 22.47 -36.13
CA LEU A 613 11.55 21.98 -36.31
C LEU A 613 12.05 21.16 -35.11
N MET A 614 11.70 21.56 -33.88
CA MET A 614 12.05 20.78 -32.68
C MET A 614 11.34 19.43 -32.63
N PHE A 615 10.04 19.37 -32.97
CA PHE A 615 9.29 18.12 -33.03
C PHE A 615 9.73 17.21 -34.17
N LEU A 616 10.04 17.76 -35.36
CA LEU A 616 10.70 17.00 -36.43
C LEU A 616 12.05 16.43 -35.97
N GLY A 617 12.81 17.21 -35.19
CA GLY A 617 14.03 16.78 -34.52
C GLY A 617 13.83 15.68 -33.47
N ILE A 618 12.61 15.47 -32.94
CA ILE A 618 12.24 14.35 -32.06
C ILE A 618 11.88 13.12 -32.92
N LEU A 619 11.07 13.29 -33.97
CA LEU A 619 10.68 12.21 -34.88
C LEU A 619 11.89 11.56 -35.58
N THR A 620 12.93 12.33 -35.86
CA THR A 620 14.18 11.91 -36.53
C THR A 620 15.32 11.51 -35.57
N SER A 621 15.08 11.50 -34.25
CA SER A 621 16.11 11.09 -33.27
C SER A 621 16.36 9.57 -33.29
N ARG A 622 17.54 9.17 -32.81
CA ARG A 622 17.95 7.75 -32.72
C ARG A 622 17.34 6.98 -31.56
N TYR A 623 16.86 7.68 -30.52
CA TYR A 623 16.35 7.11 -29.28
C TYR A 623 17.33 6.12 -28.63
N ALA A 624 18.62 6.46 -28.57
CA ALA A 624 19.54 5.72 -27.69
C ALA A 624 19.18 5.99 -26.23
N GLU A 625 19.51 5.08 -25.30
CA GLU A 625 19.21 5.25 -23.86
C GLU A 625 19.64 6.63 -23.33
N GLU A 626 20.89 7.02 -23.59
CA GLU A 626 21.47 8.30 -23.16
C GLU A 626 20.76 9.53 -23.76
N ASP A 627 20.06 9.39 -24.89
CA ASP A 627 19.27 10.49 -25.47
C ASP A 627 18.11 10.90 -24.54
N PHE A 628 17.57 9.97 -23.73
CA PHE A 628 16.50 10.22 -22.75
C PHE A 628 16.96 11.07 -21.55
N LEU A 629 18.26 11.16 -21.23
CA LEU A 629 18.73 11.97 -20.10
C LEU A 629 18.49 13.46 -20.30
N LYS A 630 18.78 13.97 -21.51
CA LYS A 630 18.81 15.41 -21.79
C LYS A 630 18.45 15.77 -23.22
N SER A 631 18.94 15.05 -24.23
CA SER A 631 18.76 15.39 -25.66
C SER A 631 17.28 15.45 -26.05
N LEU A 632 16.55 14.34 -25.84
CA LEU A 632 15.13 14.23 -26.15
C LEU A 632 14.26 15.15 -25.27
N PRO A 633 14.39 15.17 -23.92
CA PRO A 633 13.66 16.10 -23.07
C PRO A 633 13.90 17.58 -23.44
N THR A 634 15.13 17.98 -23.76
CA THR A 634 15.44 19.37 -24.18
C THR A 634 14.68 19.75 -25.44
N LYS A 635 14.65 18.87 -26.46
CA LYS A 635 13.88 19.12 -27.68
C LYS A 635 12.37 19.27 -27.39
N MET A 636 11.84 18.40 -26.53
CA MET A 636 10.42 18.40 -26.15
C MET A 636 10.05 19.68 -25.38
N ILE A 637 10.88 20.09 -24.41
CA ILE A 637 10.71 21.33 -23.64
C ILE A 637 10.69 22.55 -24.57
N ILE A 638 11.64 22.67 -25.50
CA ILE A 638 11.70 23.81 -26.42
C ILE A 638 10.49 23.80 -27.37
N GLY A 639 10.13 22.64 -27.93
CA GLY A 639 8.95 22.49 -28.78
C GLY A 639 7.66 22.91 -28.07
N LEU A 640 7.41 22.38 -26.87
CA LEU A 640 6.22 22.70 -26.08
C LEU A 640 6.21 24.16 -25.56
N SER A 641 7.37 24.73 -25.23
CA SER A 641 7.47 26.15 -24.82
C SER A 641 7.14 27.09 -25.99
N THR A 642 7.65 26.77 -27.19
CA THR A 642 7.46 27.60 -28.39
C THR A 642 6.07 27.45 -28.99
N ILE A 643 5.42 26.27 -28.91
CA ILE A 643 4.01 26.15 -29.32
C ILE A 643 3.07 26.88 -28.36
N PHE A 644 3.37 26.85 -27.05
CA PHE A 644 2.61 27.59 -26.04
C PHE A 644 2.68 29.11 -26.28
N PHE A 645 3.89 29.66 -26.45
CA PHE A 645 4.08 31.06 -26.78
C PHE A 645 3.40 31.43 -28.11
N SER A 646 3.48 30.54 -29.11
CA SER A 646 2.82 30.72 -30.40
C SER A 646 1.30 30.84 -30.31
N ILE A 647 0.65 29.98 -29.51
CA ILE A 647 -0.81 30.02 -29.28
C ILE A 647 -1.21 31.33 -28.59
N ALA A 648 -0.47 31.76 -27.56
CA ALA A 648 -0.74 33.03 -26.88
C ALA A 648 -0.57 34.23 -27.84
N ALA A 649 0.49 34.23 -28.64
CA ALA A 649 0.73 35.24 -29.67
C ALA A 649 -0.39 35.28 -30.72
N MET A 650 -0.83 34.12 -31.23
CA MET A 650 -1.97 34.00 -32.15
C MET A 650 -3.26 34.57 -31.56
N MET A 651 -3.60 34.26 -30.31
CA MET A 651 -4.83 34.79 -29.69
C MET A 651 -4.74 36.30 -29.43
N THR A 652 -3.55 36.86 -29.17
CA THR A 652 -3.37 38.32 -29.09
C THR A 652 -3.45 39.00 -30.45
N ALA A 653 -2.90 38.41 -31.52
CA ALA A 653 -3.06 38.90 -32.89
C ALA A 653 -4.56 38.90 -33.29
N PHE A 654 -5.26 37.80 -33.07
CA PHE A 654 -6.71 37.70 -33.31
C PHE A 654 -7.52 38.76 -32.53
N SER A 655 -7.20 38.98 -31.26
CA SER A 655 -7.86 39.99 -30.43
C SER A 655 -7.61 41.42 -30.93
N ALA A 656 -6.37 41.73 -31.34
CA ALA A 656 -6.02 43.03 -31.92
C ALA A 656 -6.71 43.25 -33.28
N ALA A 657 -6.77 42.23 -34.14
CA ALA A 657 -7.47 42.27 -35.42
C ALA A 657 -8.98 42.54 -35.26
N LEU A 658 -9.64 41.85 -34.32
CA LEU A 658 -11.05 42.10 -34.00
C LEU A 658 -11.29 43.53 -33.50
N PHE A 659 -10.42 44.04 -32.62
CA PHE A 659 -10.57 45.41 -32.10
C PHE A 659 -10.40 46.46 -33.20
N LEU A 660 -9.46 46.27 -34.13
CA LEU A 660 -9.27 47.14 -35.30
C LEU A 660 -10.51 47.14 -36.22
N MET A 661 -11.11 45.96 -36.46
CA MET A 661 -12.25 45.84 -37.37
C MET A 661 -13.60 46.27 -36.77
N LEU A 662 -13.76 46.18 -35.44
CA LEU A 662 -15.04 46.36 -34.75
C LEU A 662 -14.97 47.39 -33.61
N CYS A 663 -14.09 48.39 -33.72
CA CYS A 663 -13.84 49.40 -32.69
C CYS A 663 -15.13 50.06 -32.15
N GLU A 664 -16.06 50.43 -33.04
CA GLU A 664 -17.36 51.04 -32.69
C GLU A 664 -18.39 50.06 -32.11
N GLN A 665 -18.15 48.74 -32.19
CA GLN A 665 -19.04 47.67 -31.74
C GLN A 665 -18.46 46.94 -30.52
N SER A 666 -17.94 47.71 -29.54
CA SER A 666 -17.18 47.16 -28.40
C SER A 666 -17.96 46.13 -27.56
N TRP A 667 -19.30 46.18 -27.59
CA TRP A 667 -20.17 45.21 -26.91
C TRP A 667 -20.04 43.77 -27.45
N ILE A 668 -19.67 43.61 -28.73
CA ILE A 668 -19.39 42.31 -29.37
C ILE A 668 -17.95 41.88 -29.11
N VAL A 669 -17.01 42.82 -29.17
CA VAL A 669 -15.57 42.54 -29.06
C VAL A 669 -15.20 41.99 -27.69
N ILE A 670 -15.74 42.56 -26.60
CA ILE A 670 -15.38 42.16 -25.23
C ILE A 670 -15.73 40.68 -24.94
N PRO A 671 -16.97 40.18 -25.17
CA PRO A 671 -17.29 38.76 -25.03
C PRO A 671 -16.43 37.83 -25.89
N VAL A 672 -16.12 38.21 -27.12
CA VAL A 672 -15.29 37.38 -28.02
C VAL A 672 -13.85 37.30 -27.54
N ILE A 673 -13.27 38.38 -27.00
CA ILE A 673 -11.94 38.35 -26.36
C ILE A 673 -11.95 37.48 -25.09
N CYS A 674 -13.02 37.55 -24.28
CA CYS A 674 -13.17 36.65 -23.13
C CYS A 674 -13.20 35.17 -23.56
N LEU A 675 -13.95 34.82 -24.61
CA LEU A 675 -13.95 33.47 -25.18
C LEU A 675 -12.60 33.07 -25.77
N ALA A 676 -11.90 33.99 -26.44
CA ALA A 676 -10.55 33.79 -26.97
C ALA A 676 -9.50 33.48 -25.88
N SER A 677 -9.73 33.90 -24.62
CA SER A 677 -8.87 33.56 -23.48
C SER A 677 -9.07 32.12 -22.96
N VAL A 678 -10.20 31.48 -23.27
CA VAL A 678 -10.52 30.13 -22.76
C VAL A 678 -9.55 29.06 -23.28
N PRO A 679 -9.22 28.96 -24.59
CA PRO A 679 -8.19 28.02 -25.06
C PRO A 679 -6.83 28.22 -24.40
N VAL A 680 -6.40 29.47 -24.20
CA VAL A 680 -5.10 29.78 -23.56
C VAL A 680 -5.09 29.32 -22.11
N THR A 681 -6.14 29.64 -21.34
CA THR A 681 -6.24 29.25 -19.92
C THR A 681 -6.36 27.74 -19.73
N LEU A 682 -7.15 27.05 -20.56
CA LEU A 682 -7.22 25.59 -20.57
C LEU A 682 -5.85 24.96 -20.89
N PHE A 683 -5.13 25.47 -21.89
CA PHE A 683 -3.81 24.95 -22.26
C PHE A 683 -2.79 25.16 -21.14
N VAL A 684 -2.79 26.32 -20.47
CA VAL A 684 -1.97 26.54 -19.25
C VAL A 684 -2.29 25.50 -18.19
N LEU A 685 -3.57 25.31 -17.84
CA LEU A 685 -3.95 24.39 -16.77
C LEU A 685 -3.58 22.93 -17.06
N MET A 686 -3.66 22.49 -18.32
CA MET A 686 -3.42 21.09 -18.70
C MET A 686 -1.96 20.77 -19.05
N GLN A 687 -1.24 21.67 -19.73
CA GLN A 687 0.10 21.38 -20.30
C GLN A 687 1.25 22.02 -19.53
N PHE A 688 1.01 23.13 -18.82
CA PHE A 688 2.07 23.78 -18.04
C PHE A 688 2.65 22.88 -16.93
N PRO A 689 1.86 22.07 -16.19
CA PRO A 689 2.42 21.15 -15.19
C PRO A 689 3.43 20.16 -15.78
N LEU A 690 3.12 19.57 -16.94
CA LEU A 690 4.02 18.66 -17.64
C LEU A 690 5.34 19.34 -18.05
N LEU A 691 5.26 20.59 -18.53
CA LEU A 691 6.44 21.37 -18.92
C LEU A 691 7.31 21.75 -17.70
N VAL A 692 6.68 22.08 -16.58
CA VAL A 692 7.36 22.30 -15.30
C VAL A 692 8.04 21.03 -14.80
N ASP A 693 7.36 19.88 -14.85
CA ASP A 693 7.95 18.59 -14.46
C ASP A 693 9.13 18.20 -15.35
N MET A 694 9.00 18.34 -16.68
CA MET A 694 10.09 18.12 -17.63
C MET A 694 11.30 19.00 -17.36
N THR A 695 11.10 20.30 -17.14
CA THR A 695 12.19 21.26 -16.90
C THR A 695 12.85 21.02 -15.55
N ILE A 696 12.08 20.71 -14.51
CA ILE A 696 12.61 20.30 -13.21
C ILE A 696 13.41 19.01 -13.33
N LEU A 697 12.88 17.95 -13.96
CA LEU A 697 13.59 16.67 -14.10
C LEU A 697 14.86 16.81 -14.95
N THR A 698 14.86 17.63 -16.00
CA THR A 698 16.00 17.75 -16.94
C THR A 698 17.09 18.70 -16.44
N TYR A 699 16.75 19.75 -15.67
CA TYR A 699 17.68 20.83 -15.33
C TYR A 699 17.83 21.13 -13.83
N ARG A 700 16.94 20.66 -12.94
CA ARG A 700 17.17 20.80 -11.50
C ARG A 700 18.37 19.91 -11.10
N HIS A 701 19.04 20.28 -10.01
CA HIS A 701 20.14 19.52 -9.45
C HIS A 701 19.73 18.05 -9.19
N GLY A 702 20.72 17.16 -9.23
CA GLY A 702 20.57 15.70 -9.27
C GLY A 702 19.68 15.09 -8.18
N ILE A 703 19.35 13.81 -8.35
CA ILE A 703 18.39 13.09 -7.48
C ILE A 703 18.81 13.14 -5.99
N PHE A 704 20.11 13.26 -5.73
CA PHE A 704 20.70 13.29 -4.41
C PHE A 704 21.04 14.69 -3.93
N ASN A 705 20.73 14.97 -2.66
CA ASN A 705 21.24 16.18 -2.02
C ASN A 705 22.71 15.99 -1.63
N ARG A 706 23.62 16.21 -2.59
CA ARG A 706 25.07 16.18 -2.39
C ARG A 706 25.60 17.25 -1.40
N LYS A 707 24.72 18.13 -0.88
CA LYS A 707 25.02 19.15 0.13
C LYS A 707 24.38 18.84 1.49
N MET A 708 23.91 17.61 1.72
CA MET A 708 23.47 17.20 3.05
C MET A 708 24.63 17.40 4.04
N GLU A 709 24.38 18.07 5.16
CA GLU A 709 25.42 18.40 6.13
C GLU A 709 26.13 17.12 6.63
N ARG A 710 27.39 17.23 7.04
CA ARG A 710 28.10 16.11 7.66
C ARG A 710 27.63 16.03 9.12
N TRP A 711 26.92 14.96 9.46
CA TRP A 711 26.28 14.78 10.76
C TRP A 711 27.18 14.13 11.83
N PHE A 712 28.43 13.83 11.47
CA PHE A 712 29.51 13.31 12.30
C PHE A 712 30.79 14.11 12.06
#